data_AF-A0A3M8ACI6-F1
#
_entry.id   AF-A0A3M8ACI6-F1
#
_cell.length_a   1.000
_cell.length_b   1.000
_cell.length_c   1.000
_cell.angle_alpha   90.00
_cell.angle_beta   90.00
_cell.angle_gamma   90.00
#
_symmetry.space_group_name_H-M   'P 1'
#
loop_
_entity.id
_entity.type
_entity.pdbx_description
1 polymer ?
#
loop_
_entity_poly.entity_id
_entity_poly.type
_entity_poly.pdbx_seq_one_letter_code
_entity_poly.pdbx_strand_id
1 'polypeptide(L)'
;MSALGRIAATIGLIAVILPLGITGAAPSAAAADAADFQPGYLISDELFFDGGAMSASAVQSFLVGKVPTCRSGYVCLKDYKQTTSSRAAESGLCGPYAGATNESASTIIAKVGVACGVSQKALLALLEKEQGLVTDTWPTDRQYRSATGYGCPDTADCDAQYYGFSNQVYMAALQFKRYAANPTGWNHVAGRTNYIRFHPDSTCGSSAVFIRNQATAGLYNYTPYQPNAAALANLYGTGDACSAYGNRNFWRIYSDWFGSPTGPSSLVRTADNATVYLVSGSVKYPVTSLSTLTALSPLGPVSFVSQAYLDRYTTLQPVGRVIRGPDGTIYFYDAGIKLPFTSCQLVVDYGGSCTSAGFVQLTAEQVGAFVTGPAMRSVLGTTEGSRYYVTQGTRREILDDRSQAEAGISGGYNVLTENAVAGLAFGPPIVRDSVLLTRRGGGYFFLSAGSKYAVDAGAAAASGLPARSSGTLRPQSLALIPDSGIPFRGVVTGSTDGTKSILSGTGRYRWTGGVGSGDAPKVPASQEFVESFGLLGDVTVGSAIKAADSATVYIVMSSQILPVGSWSALVALQNSTSPKIAVVPAAMISTLPKGPVALTAGSLVRTPGEATIYLVNGVTNKVPISNFVYTNEAGITSWTYTTQERLDAYPTAAGPLGFGIACGTENLVSAGGAVHRVDPTLASAFPVKYTALDEFTCRLLERGIDASAFIRTPDGSIYQLKDGQKLPITSMARFAELSGGSAWLSVSTAFAAQFPTGPRA
;
A
#
# COMPACT_ATOMS: atom_id res chain seq x y z
N MET A 1 57.67 25.20 -39.65
CA MET A 1 58.28 23.89 -39.94
C MET A 1 57.12 22.94 -40.19
N SER A 2 56.69 22.83 -41.45
CA SER A 2 56.88 21.65 -42.35
C SER A 2 55.94 20.50 -41.97
N ALA A 3 54.75 20.36 -42.59
CA ALA A 3 54.46 19.90 -43.96
C ALA A 3 54.48 18.36 -44.12
N LEU A 4 53.41 17.83 -44.74
CA LEU A 4 53.19 16.55 -45.47
C LEU A 4 51.76 16.08 -45.15
N GLY A 5 50.73 16.06 -46.00
CA GLY A 5 50.62 16.16 -47.46
C GLY A 5 50.35 14.77 -48.08
N ARG A 6 49.09 14.41 -48.37
CA ARG A 6 48.69 13.46 -49.45
C ARG A 6 47.26 13.70 -49.94
N ILE A 7 47.15 13.74 -51.26
CA ILE A 7 45.96 13.88 -52.13
C ILE A 7 45.45 12.48 -52.51
N ALA A 8 44.13 12.28 -52.60
CA ALA A 8 43.45 11.29 -53.47
C ALA A 8 41.96 11.68 -53.57
N ALA A 9 41.50 12.22 -54.71
CA ALA A 9 40.96 11.52 -55.88
C ALA A 9 39.43 11.26 -55.79
N THR A 10 38.72 11.89 -56.73
CA THR A 10 37.28 11.98 -57.01
C THR A 10 36.63 10.66 -57.39
N ILE A 11 35.43 10.36 -56.87
CA ILE A 11 34.37 9.61 -57.59
C ILE A 11 33.02 10.24 -57.23
N GLY A 12 32.42 10.95 -58.18
CA GLY A 12 31.03 11.38 -58.11
C GLY A 12 30.11 10.19 -58.42
N LEU A 13 29.23 9.86 -57.48
CA LEU A 13 28.11 8.96 -57.72
C LEU A 13 26.83 9.79 -57.74
N ILE A 14 26.32 10.06 -58.94
CA ILE A 14 24.96 10.55 -59.16
C ILE A 14 24.04 9.38 -58.80
N ALA A 15 23.48 9.40 -57.59
CA ALA A 15 22.39 8.51 -57.22
C ALA A 15 21.09 9.12 -57.75
N VAL A 16 20.62 8.61 -58.88
CA VAL A 16 19.25 8.80 -59.36
C VAL A 16 18.32 8.15 -58.33
N ILE A 17 17.75 8.95 -57.43
CA ILE A 17 16.68 8.51 -56.54
C ILE A 17 15.40 8.55 -57.39
N LEU A 18 14.99 7.39 -57.92
CA LEU A 18 13.62 7.19 -58.37
C LEU A 18 12.68 7.42 -57.17
N PRO A 19 11.59 8.18 -57.31
CA PRO A 19 10.57 8.22 -56.29
C PRO A 19 9.85 6.86 -56.31
N LEU A 20 10.23 5.97 -55.41
CA LEU A 20 9.37 4.88 -54.98
C LEU A 20 8.12 5.51 -54.39
N GLY A 21 7.05 5.58 -55.20
CA GLY A 21 5.72 5.92 -54.74
C GLY A 21 5.30 4.90 -53.69
N ILE A 22 5.48 5.27 -52.42
CA ILE A 22 4.87 4.57 -51.30
C ILE A 22 3.37 4.82 -51.45
N THR A 23 2.68 3.88 -52.07
CA THR A 23 1.22 3.77 -51.95
C THR A 23 0.94 3.45 -50.49
N GLY A 24 0.75 4.49 -49.68
CA GLY A 24 0.25 4.33 -48.32
C GLY A 24 -1.10 3.62 -48.40
N ALA A 25 -1.14 2.37 -47.95
CA ALA A 25 -2.39 1.70 -47.69
C ALA A 25 -3.20 2.56 -46.72
N ALA A 26 -4.43 2.89 -47.09
CA ALA A 26 -5.33 3.61 -46.20
C ALA A 26 -5.47 2.83 -44.88
N PRO A 27 -5.42 3.51 -43.72
CA PRO A 27 -5.55 2.83 -42.43
C PRO A 27 -6.85 2.03 -42.37
N SER A 28 -6.76 0.77 -41.97
CA SER A 28 -7.92 -0.10 -41.74
C SER A 28 -8.75 0.45 -40.58
N ALA A 29 -10.01 0.75 -40.85
CA ALA A 29 -10.98 1.07 -39.81
C ALA A 29 -11.22 -0.15 -38.89
N ALA A 30 -11.53 0.13 -37.62
CA ALA A 30 -11.81 -0.88 -36.61
C ALA A 30 -13.25 -1.40 -36.73
N ALA A 31 -13.47 -2.67 -36.38
CA ALA A 31 -14.81 -3.24 -36.31
C ALA A 31 -15.65 -2.49 -35.26
N ALA A 32 -16.92 -2.22 -35.57
CA ALA A 32 -17.86 -1.57 -34.66
C ALA A 32 -18.19 -2.44 -33.43
N ASP A 33 -18.30 -1.83 -32.24
CA ASP A 33 -18.73 -2.46 -30.99
C ASP A 33 -20.17 -2.07 -30.64
N ALA A 34 -21.04 -3.06 -30.39
CA ALA A 34 -22.45 -2.83 -30.08
C ALA A 34 -22.64 -1.94 -28.84
N ALA A 35 -21.68 -1.94 -27.91
CA ALA A 35 -21.70 -1.07 -26.73
C ALA A 35 -21.66 0.43 -27.07
N ASP A 36 -21.13 0.80 -28.24
CA ASP A 36 -21.03 2.19 -28.70
C ASP A 36 -22.30 2.67 -29.43
N PHE A 37 -23.27 1.78 -29.69
CA PHE A 37 -24.52 2.15 -30.33
C PHE A 37 -25.42 2.97 -29.39
N GLN A 38 -25.61 4.25 -29.73
CA GLN A 38 -26.51 5.15 -28.99
C GLN A 38 -27.76 5.43 -29.85
N PRO A 39 -28.95 4.90 -29.52
CA PRO A 39 -30.13 5.03 -30.38
C PRO A 39 -30.54 6.49 -30.58
N GLY A 40 -30.24 7.38 -29.62
CA GLY A 40 -30.52 8.81 -29.71
C GLY A 40 -29.43 9.67 -30.37
N TYR A 41 -28.29 9.08 -30.76
CA TYR A 41 -27.16 9.80 -31.33
C TYR A 41 -26.36 8.86 -32.26
N LEU A 42 -26.88 8.64 -33.46
CA LEU A 42 -26.33 7.67 -34.42
C LEU A 42 -25.11 8.23 -35.17
N ILE A 43 -25.10 9.54 -35.42
CA ILE A 43 -24.01 10.25 -36.08
C ILE A 43 -24.11 11.73 -35.69
N SER A 44 -22.99 12.43 -35.53
CA SER A 44 -22.97 13.86 -35.22
C SER A 44 -23.44 14.70 -36.41
N ASP A 45 -23.98 15.90 -36.15
CA ASP A 45 -24.42 16.79 -37.24
C ASP A 45 -23.21 17.27 -38.07
N GLU A 46 -22.07 17.46 -37.41
CA GLU A 46 -20.81 17.86 -38.01
C GLU A 46 -20.31 16.81 -39.00
N LEU A 47 -20.40 15.51 -38.67
CA LEU A 47 -19.95 14.44 -39.54
C LEU A 47 -20.95 14.10 -40.66
N PHE A 48 -22.25 14.27 -40.41
CA PHE A 48 -23.29 13.96 -41.40
C PHE A 48 -23.50 15.07 -42.43
N PHE A 49 -23.44 16.34 -42.02
CA PHE A 49 -23.64 17.51 -42.89
C PHE A 49 -22.34 18.18 -43.38
N ASP A 50 -21.21 17.47 -43.29
CA ASP A 50 -19.94 17.90 -43.90
C ASP A 50 -19.91 17.62 -45.41
N GLY A 51 -20.47 18.53 -46.22
CA GLY A 51 -20.46 18.44 -47.68
C GLY A 51 -19.07 18.46 -48.34
N GLY A 52 -17.99 18.67 -47.56
CA GLY A 52 -16.60 18.63 -48.00
C GLY A 52 -15.82 17.40 -47.54
N ALA A 53 -16.49 16.39 -46.96
CA ALA A 53 -15.85 15.25 -46.31
C ALA A 53 -14.92 14.42 -47.22
N MET A 54 -15.22 14.33 -48.52
CA MET A 54 -14.36 13.66 -49.52
C MET A 54 -14.44 14.35 -50.88
N SER A 55 -13.30 14.51 -51.56
CA SER A 55 -13.25 14.89 -52.97
C SER A 55 -13.68 13.73 -53.89
N ALA A 56 -13.98 14.02 -55.17
CA ALA A 56 -14.27 12.99 -56.16
C ALA A 56 -13.15 11.93 -56.28
N SER A 57 -11.88 12.35 -56.20
CA SER A 57 -10.74 11.44 -56.22
C SER A 57 -10.65 10.57 -54.97
N ALA A 58 -10.96 11.11 -53.79
CA ALA A 58 -11.01 10.35 -52.55
C ALA A 58 -12.16 9.33 -52.57
N VAL A 59 -13.34 9.70 -53.08
CA VAL A 59 -14.47 8.78 -53.25
C VAL A 59 -14.08 7.67 -54.24
N GLN A 60 -13.46 8.02 -55.37
CA GLN A 60 -13.01 7.03 -56.36
C GLN A 60 -12.03 6.03 -55.73
N SER A 61 -11.04 6.52 -54.98
CA SER A 61 -10.04 5.68 -54.32
C SER A 61 -10.68 4.75 -53.29
N PHE A 62 -11.67 5.25 -52.54
CA PHE A 62 -12.44 4.45 -51.59
C PHE A 62 -13.21 3.33 -52.29
N LEU A 63 -13.93 3.63 -53.38
CA LEU A 63 -14.69 2.63 -54.14
C LEU A 63 -13.78 1.53 -54.73
N VAL A 64 -12.61 1.93 -55.27
CA VAL A 64 -11.59 0.99 -55.76
C VAL A 64 -11.08 0.09 -54.63
N GLY A 65 -10.87 0.66 -53.45
CA GLY A 65 -10.43 -0.09 -52.26
C GLY A 65 -11.47 -1.10 -51.77
N LYS A 66 -12.77 -0.84 -51.93
CA LYS A 66 -13.84 -1.75 -51.51
C LYS A 66 -14.04 -2.91 -52.49
N VAL A 67 -13.97 -2.63 -53.80
CA VAL A 67 -14.14 -3.65 -54.84
C VAL A 67 -13.01 -3.55 -55.85
N PRO A 68 -11.84 -4.16 -55.61
CA PRO A 68 -10.72 -4.08 -56.54
C PRO A 68 -11.03 -4.73 -57.90
N THR A 69 -11.79 -5.83 -57.90
CA THR A 69 -12.17 -6.59 -59.10
C THR A 69 -13.67 -6.72 -59.20
N CYS A 70 -14.23 -6.38 -60.38
CA CYS A 70 -15.64 -6.59 -60.68
C CYS A 70 -15.86 -7.98 -61.28
N ARG A 71 -17.01 -8.62 -61.01
CA ARG A 71 -17.37 -9.88 -61.66
C ARG A 71 -17.52 -9.63 -63.16
N SER A 72 -16.96 -10.54 -63.97
CA SER A 72 -17.07 -10.49 -65.43
C SER A 72 -18.54 -10.35 -65.88
N GLY A 73 -18.80 -9.41 -66.77
CA GLY A 73 -20.13 -9.11 -67.30
C GLY A 73 -20.93 -8.05 -66.54
N TYR A 74 -20.40 -7.54 -65.42
CA TYR A 74 -21.05 -6.50 -64.60
C TYR A 74 -20.21 -5.22 -64.56
N VAL A 75 -20.88 -4.08 -64.31
CA VAL A 75 -20.23 -2.80 -64.05
C VAL A 75 -20.39 -2.49 -62.57
N CYS A 76 -19.29 -2.48 -61.83
CA CYS A 76 -19.27 -2.16 -60.41
C CYS A 76 -19.29 -0.65 -60.18
N LEU A 77 -19.70 -0.20 -58.99
CA LEU A 77 -19.91 1.23 -58.71
C LEU A 77 -18.66 2.09 -59.01
N LYS A 78 -17.46 1.56 -58.78
CA LYS A 78 -16.20 2.23 -59.09
C LYS A 78 -15.99 2.56 -60.58
N ASP A 79 -16.58 1.77 -61.48
CA ASP A 79 -16.44 1.90 -62.93
C ASP A 79 -17.72 2.46 -63.59
N TYR A 80 -18.81 2.59 -62.82
CA TYR A 80 -20.09 3.08 -63.30
C TYR A 80 -20.01 4.54 -63.76
N LYS A 81 -20.63 4.81 -64.91
CA LYS A 81 -20.73 6.14 -65.50
C LYS A 81 -22.15 6.43 -65.96
N GLN A 82 -22.56 7.69 -65.83
CA GLN A 82 -23.88 8.16 -66.28
C GLN A 82 -23.77 9.58 -66.83
N THR A 83 -24.49 9.87 -67.91
CA THR A 83 -24.74 11.26 -68.32
C THR A 83 -25.79 11.88 -67.41
N THR A 84 -25.46 12.99 -66.76
CA THR A 84 -26.33 13.67 -65.80
C THR A 84 -26.85 14.99 -66.37
N SER A 85 -28.02 15.41 -65.89
CA SER A 85 -28.61 16.72 -66.24
C SER A 85 -28.29 17.75 -65.17
N SER A 86 -28.10 19.00 -65.59
CA SER A 86 -27.96 20.12 -64.65
C SER A 86 -29.26 20.35 -63.86
N ARG A 87 -29.12 20.75 -62.60
CA ARG A 87 -30.22 21.13 -61.70
C ARG A 87 -30.00 22.51 -61.14
N ALA A 88 -31.06 23.32 -61.12
CA ALA A 88 -31.06 24.60 -60.43
C ALA A 88 -30.93 24.39 -58.91
N ALA A 89 -30.49 25.42 -58.21
CA ALA A 89 -30.47 25.40 -56.74
C ALA A 89 -31.90 25.34 -56.18
N GLU A 90 -32.08 24.61 -55.09
CA GLU A 90 -33.31 24.57 -54.30
C GLU A 90 -33.07 25.40 -53.04
N SER A 91 -33.69 26.58 -52.99
CA SER A 91 -33.37 27.64 -52.01
C SER A 91 -33.38 27.11 -50.57
N GLY A 92 -32.28 27.36 -49.84
CA GLY A 92 -32.11 26.95 -48.45
C GLY A 92 -31.84 25.44 -48.23
N LEU A 93 -31.80 24.63 -49.29
CA LEU A 93 -31.61 23.19 -49.21
C LEU A 93 -30.32 22.74 -49.91
N CYS A 94 -30.33 22.69 -51.25
CA CYS A 94 -29.18 22.30 -52.06
C CYS A 94 -28.84 23.41 -53.07
N GLY A 95 -27.56 23.68 -53.25
CA GLY A 95 -27.02 24.50 -54.33
C GLY A 95 -27.19 23.85 -55.72
N PRO A 96 -26.79 24.55 -56.79
CA PRO A 96 -26.95 24.05 -58.15
C PRO A 96 -26.05 22.84 -58.41
N TYR A 97 -26.55 21.89 -59.22
CA TYR A 97 -25.77 20.76 -59.72
C TYR A 97 -25.46 20.98 -61.20
N ALA A 98 -24.18 21.05 -61.57
CA ALA A 98 -23.77 21.13 -62.97
C ALA A 98 -23.61 19.71 -63.57
N GLY A 99 -24.49 19.34 -64.50
CA GLY A 99 -24.45 18.05 -65.18
C GLY A 99 -23.35 17.96 -66.23
N ALA A 100 -22.96 16.73 -66.56
CA ALA A 100 -21.97 16.43 -67.58
C ALA A 100 -22.19 15.05 -68.22
N THR A 101 -21.56 14.82 -69.37
CA THR A 101 -21.58 13.51 -70.03
C THR A 101 -20.62 12.55 -69.32
N ASN A 102 -21.00 11.26 -69.23
CA ASN A 102 -20.16 10.18 -68.71
C ASN A 102 -19.53 10.46 -67.32
N GLU A 103 -20.28 11.08 -66.40
CA GLU A 103 -19.80 11.28 -65.03
C GLU A 103 -19.63 9.96 -64.30
N SER A 104 -18.49 9.78 -63.63
CA SER A 104 -18.28 8.64 -62.73
C SER A 104 -19.17 8.73 -61.50
N ALA A 105 -19.54 7.59 -60.93
CA ALA A 105 -20.29 7.54 -59.67
C ALA A 105 -19.62 8.35 -58.55
N SER A 106 -18.29 8.32 -58.48
CA SER A 106 -17.49 9.09 -57.52
C SER A 106 -17.65 10.61 -57.69
N THR A 107 -17.71 11.10 -58.93
CA THR A 107 -17.95 12.52 -59.25
C THR A 107 -19.37 12.92 -58.87
N ILE A 108 -20.36 12.07 -59.18
CA ILE A 108 -21.76 12.28 -58.83
C ILE A 108 -21.92 12.41 -57.32
N ILE A 109 -21.39 11.46 -56.53
CA ILE A 109 -21.44 11.48 -55.06
C ILE A 109 -20.77 12.76 -54.51
N ALA A 110 -19.59 13.10 -55.01
CA ALA A 110 -18.87 14.29 -54.57
C ALA A 110 -19.64 15.58 -54.86
N LYS A 111 -20.14 15.75 -56.09
CA LYS A 111 -20.93 16.92 -56.49
C LYS A 111 -22.24 17.04 -55.70
N VAL A 112 -22.95 15.94 -55.46
CA VAL A 112 -24.17 15.96 -54.64
C VAL A 112 -23.86 16.35 -53.21
N GLY A 113 -22.81 15.78 -52.60
CA GLY A 113 -22.44 16.12 -51.24
C GLY A 113 -22.09 17.60 -51.07
N VAL A 114 -21.36 18.17 -52.04
CA VAL A 114 -21.07 19.62 -52.08
C VAL A 114 -22.34 20.45 -52.29
N ALA A 115 -23.18 20.08 -53.26
CA ALA A 115 -24.39 20.82 -53.57
C ALA A 115 -25.35 20.87 -52.38
N CYS A 116 -25.58 19.76 -51.69
CA CYS A 116 -26.54 19.69 -50.60
C CYS A 116 -25.95 19.95 -49.21
N GLY A 117 -24.62 19.97 -49.06
CA GLY A 117 -23.99 20.01 -47.73
C GLY A 117 -24.26 18.73 -46.95
N VAL A 118 -24.11 17.57 -47.60
CA VAL A 118 -24.26 16.23 -46.99
C VAL A 118 -22.98 15.44 -47.23
N SER A 119 -22.49 14.76 -46.21
CA SER A 119 -21.21 14.07 -46.24
C SER A 119 -21.16 12.96 -47.29
N GLN A 120 -20.12 12.97 -48.13
CA GLN A 120 -19.86 11.88 -49.08
C GLN A 120 -19.68 10.54 -48.35
N LYS A 121 -19.12 10.55 -47.14
CA LYS A 121 -19.01 9.35 -46.29
C LYS A 121 -20.39 8.83 -45.85
N ALA A 122 -21.28 9.75 -45.47
CA ALA A 122 -22.66 9.40 -45.12
C ALA A 122 -23.45 8.88 -46.34
N LEU A 123 -23.27 9.48 -47.52
CA LEU A 123 -23.87 9.00 -48.77
C LEU A 123 -23.37 7.61 -49.16
N LEU A 124 -22.07 7.33 -48.99
CA LEU A 124 -21.50 6.00 -49.22
C LEU A 124 -22.08 4.96 -48.25
N ALA A 125 -22.18 5.29 -46.96
CA ALA A 125 -22.79 4.41 -45.96
C ALA A 125 -24.28 4.17 -46.24
N LEU A 126 -24.99 5.18 -46.75
CA LEU A 126 -26.39 5.06 -47.17
C LEU A 126 -26.54 4.14 -48.40
N LEU A 127 -25.74 4.33 -49.46
CA LEU A 127 -25.76 3.47 -50.65
C LEU A 127 -25.54 1.99 -50.30
N GLU A 128 -24.62 1.74 -49.37
CA GLU A 128 -24.34 0.39 -48.88
C GLU A 128 -25.50 -0.17 -48.06
N LYS A 129 -26.02 0.61 -47.11
CA LYS A 129 -27.17 0.21 -46.29
C LYS A 129 -28.37 -0.18 -47.16
N GLU A 130 -28.67 0.62 -48.17
CA GLU A 130 -29.93 0.52 -48.92
C GLU A 130 -29.87 -0.52 -50.03
N GLN A 131 -28.72 -0.71 -50.69
CA GLN A 131 -28.61 -1.59 -51.87
C GLN A 131 -27.37 -2.49 -51.86
N GLY A 132 -26.51 -2.43 -50.83
CA GLY A 132 -25.21 -3.13 -50.81
C GLY A 132 -24.26 -2.66 -51.92
N LEU A 133 -24.55 -1.55 -52.58
CA LEU A 133 -24.02 -1.22 -53.91
C LEU A 133 -22.52 -0.91 -53.90
N VAL A 134 -21.94 -0.51 -52.76
CA VAL A 134 -20.54 -0.07 -52.69
C VAL A 134 -19.60 -1.27 -52.65
N THR A 135 -19.97 -2.36 -51.98
CA THR A 135 -19.17 -3.59 -51.88
C THR A 135 -19.56 -4.66 -52.90
N ASP A 136 -20.60 -4.41 -53.70
CA ASP A 136 -21.12 -5.40 -54.62
C ASP A 136 -20.26 -5.59 -55.88
N THR A 137 -19.97 -6.86 -56.20
CA THR A 137 -19.14 -7.26 -57.34
C THR A 137 -19.95 -7.60 -58.59
N TRP A 138 -21.28 -7.70 -58.49
CA TRP A 138 -22.19 -7.96 -59.63
C TRP A 138 -23.47 -7.09 -59.60
N PRO A 139 -23.37 -5.76 -59.50
CA PRO A 139 -24.56 -4.93 -59.31
C PRO A 139 -25.54 -5.04 -60.49
N THR A 140 -26.83 -5.07 -60.18
CA THR A 140 -27.93 -5.12 -61.14
C THR A 140 -28.40 -3.73 -61.55
N ASP A 141 -29.04 -3.62 -62.71
CA ASP A 141 -29.67 -2.37 -63.17
C ASP A 141 -30.66 -1.80 -62.14
N ARG A 142 -31.34 -2.67 -61.39
CA ARG A 142 -32.25 -2.26 -60.31
C ARG A 142 -31.54 -1.50 -59.21
N GLN A 143 -30.34 -1.94 -58.79
CA GLN A 143 -29.57 -1.25 -57.75
C GLN A 143 -29.15 0.15 -58.22
N TYR A 144 -28.76 0.33 -59.48
CA TYR A 144 -28.47 1.68 -60.00
C TYR A 144 -29.72 2.54 -60.16
N ARG A 145 -30.84 1.93 -60.56
CA ARG A 145 -32.14 2.61 -60.72
C ARG A 145 -32.68 3.15 -59.40
N SER A 146 -32.49 2.44 -58.30
CA SER A 146 -33.06 2.72 -56.96
C SER A 146 -31.99 2.72 -55.85
N ALA A 147 -30.84 3.35 -56.13
CA ALA A 147 -29.60 3.23 -55.35
C ALA A 147 -29.67 3.56 -53.86
N THR A 148 -30.58 4.44 -53.44
CA THR A 148 -30.75 4.83 -52.03
C THR A 148 -32.13 4.46 -51.49
N GLY A 149 -32.94 3.72 -52.24
CA GLY A 149 -34.33 3.42 -51.89
C GLY A 149 -35.25 4.65 -51.86
N TYR A 150 -34.83 5.79 -52.39
CA TYR A 150 -35.66 7.00 -52.35
C TYR A 150 -36.87 6.85 -53.26
N GLY A 151 -38.07 7.08 -52.72
CA GLY A 151 -39.33 6.89 -53.44
C GLY A 151 -39.74 5.43 -53.60
N CYS A 152 -39.20 4.51 -52.79
CA CYS A 152 -39.54 3.09 -52.77
C CYS A 152 -40.33 2.74 -51.49
N PRO A 153 -41.66 2.79 -51.49
CA PRO A 153 -42.46 2.34 -50.35
C PRO A 153 -42.40 0.80 -50.22
N ASP A 154 -42.46 0.28 -48.99
CA ASP A 154 -42.40 -1.17 -48.73
C ASP A 154 -43.58 -1.96 -49.33
N THR A 155 -44.68 -1.29 -49.70
CA THR A 155 -45.94 -1.90 -50.15
C THR A 155 -46.28 -1.67 -51.62
N ALA A 156 -45.43 -0.97 -52.39
CA ALA A 156 -45.65 -0.69 -53.80
C ALA A 156 -44.33 -0.58 -54.58
N ASP A 157 -44.42 -0.54 -55.91
CA ASP A 157 -43.25 -0.28 -56.75
C ASP A 157 -42.65 1.10 -56.47
N CYS A 158 -41.33 1.20 -56.64
CA CYS A 158 -40.63 2.48 -56.55
C CYS A 158 -41.17 3.46 -57.60
N ASP A 159 -41.38 4.71 -57.20
CA ASP A 159 -41.85 5.77 -58.10
C ASP A 159 -40.81 6.06 -59.20
N ALA A 160 -41.25 5.90 -60.45
CA ALA A 160 -40.43 6.05 -61.66
C ALA A 160 -39.85 7.46 -61.81
N GLN A 161 -40.46 8.48 -61.20
CA GLN A 161 -39.94 9.85 -61.21
C GLN A 161 -38.54 9.96 -60.58
N TYR A 162 -38.21 9.06 -59.64
CA TYR A 162 -36.94 9.10 -58.91
C TYR A 162 -35.88 8.14 -59.44
N TYR A 163 -36.14 7.47 -60.58
CA TYR A 163 -35.19 6.50 -61.13
C TYR A 163 -33.87 7.13 -61.60
N GLY A 164 -32.81 6.33 -61.48
CA GLY A 164 -31.45 6.60 -61.95
C GLY A 164 -30.49 7.00 -60.83
N PHE A 165 -29.24 6.53 -60.91
CA PHE A 165 -28.26 6.65 -59.84
C PHE A 165 -28.05 8.10 -59.39
N SER A 166 -27.78 9.02 -60.33
CA SER A 166 -27.61 10.44 -59.98
C SER A 166 -28.84 11.08 -59.34
N ASN A 167 -30.03 10.65 -59.76
CA ASN A 167 -31.30 11.16 -59.24
C ASN A 167 -31.54 10.66 -57.81
N GLN A 168 -31.32 9.37 -57.55
CA GLN A 168 -31.42 8.75 -56.24
C GLN A 168 -30.48 9.42 -55.22
N VAL A 169 -29.19 9.56 -55.54
CA VAL A 169 -28.21 10.18 -54.65
C VAL A 169 -28.57 11.64 -54.34
N TYR A 170 -28.97 12.42 -55.35
CA TYR A 170 -29.39 13.81 -55.16
C TYR A 170 -30.66 13.91 -54.30
N MET A 171 -31.69 13.12 -54.60
CA MET A 171 -32.98 13.22 -53.92
C MET A 171 -32.89 12.75 -52.46
N ALA A 172 -32.07 11.74 -52.16
CA ALA A 172 -31.79 11.35 -50.78
C ALA A 172 -31.10 12.49 -50.00
N ALA A 173 -30.05 13.09 -50.57
CA ALA A 173 -29.35 14.21 -49.94
C ALA A 173 -30.29 15.40 -49.70
N LEU A 174 -31.08 15.77 -50.71
CA LEU A 174 -32.10 16.80 -50.61
C LEU A 174 -33.13 16.50 -49.53
N GLN A 175 -33.57 15.24 -49.40
CA GLN A 175 -34.53 14.85 -48.38
C GLN A 175 -33.98 15.07 -46.96
N PHE A 176 -32.71 14.75 -46.70
CA PHE A 176 -32.08 15.07 -45.41
C PHE A 176 -32.03 16.58 -45.15
N LYS A 177 -31.86 17.41 -46.19
CA LYS A 177 -31.96 18.86 -46.06
C LYS A 177 -33.38 19.33 -45.77
N ARG A 178 -34.41 18.70 -46.36
CA ARG A 178 -35.82 18.97 -46.02
C ARG A 178 -36.13 18.60 -44.56
N TYR A 179 -35.60 17.49 -44.06
CA TYR A 179 -35.70 17.14 -42.65
C TYR A 179 -35.06 18.21 -41.76
N ALA A 180 -33.85 18.68 -42.11
CA ALA A 180 -33.15 19.68 -41.33
C ALA A 180 -33.78 21.09 -41.39
N ALA A 181 -34.37 21.47 -42.53
CA ALA A 181 -34.97 22.80 -42.72
C ALA A 181 -36.36 22.92 -42.07
N ASN A 182 -37.10 21.81 -41.94
CA ASN A 182 -38.40 21.78 -41.27
C ASN A 182 -38.47 20.63 -40.25
N PRO A 183 -37.70 20.69 -39.15
CA PRO A 183 -37.49 19.54 -38.25
C PRO A 183 -38.75 19.11 -37.51
N THR A 184 -39.72 20.00 -37.30
CA THR A 184 -40.98 19.70 -36.60
C THR A 184 -42.09 19.20 -37.53
N GLY A 185 -41.88 19.20 -38.85
CA GLY A 185 -42.85 18.72 -39.83
C GLY A 185 -42.85 17.20 -40.05
N TRP A 186 -42.05 16.45 -39.28
CA TRP A 186 -41.82 15.02 -39.46
C TRP A 186 -42.03 14.25 -38.16
N ASN A 187 -42.10 12.92 -38.26
CA ASN A 187 -42.43 12.04 -37.13
C ASN A 187 -41.35 12.01 -36.04
N HIS A 188 -40.07 12.12 -36.42
CA HIS A 188 -38.95 12.09 -35.49
C HIS A 188 -38.29 13.47 -35.42
N VAL A 189 -38.26 14.05 -34.22
CA VAL A 189 -37.80 15.42 -33.97
C VAL A 189 -36.60 15.42 -33.03
N ALA A 190 -35.54 16.14 -33.39
CA ALA A 190 -34.37 16.34 -32.55
C ALA A 190 -34.68 17.17 -31.29
N GLY A 191 -33.91 16.96 -30.21
CA GLY A 191 -34.09 17.63 -28.92
C GLY A 191 -35.32 17.14 -28.14
N ARG A 192 -35.92 16.00 -28.53
CA ARG A 192 -37.13 15.44 -27.91
C ARG A 192 -37.02 13.93 -27.71
N THR A 193 -37.79 13.42 -26.76
CA THR A 193 -38.03 11.99 -26.62
C THR A 193 -39.08 11.55 -27.64
N ASN A 194 -38.70 10.61 -28.50
CA ASN A 194 -39.54 10.02 -29.54
C ASN A 194 -39.77 8.54 -29.20
N TYR A 195 -40.97 8.01 -29.44
CA TYR A 195 -41.24 6.58 -29.29
C TYR A 195 -40.99 5.88 -30.63
N ILE A 196 -39.85 5.20 -30.75
CA ILE A 196 -39.40 4.61 -32.01
C ILE A 196 -39.67 3.10 -31.98
N ARG A 197 -40.34 2.59 -33.01
CA ARG A 197 -40.68 1.16 -33.13
C ARG A 197 -39.44 0.33 -33.43
N PHE A 198 -39.45 -0.93 -32.98
CA PHE A 198 -38.40 -1.90 -33.32
C PHE A 198 -38.60 -2.54 -34.70
N HIS A 199 -39.83 -2.58 -35.19
CA HIS A 199 -40.22 -3.25 -36.43
C HIS A 199 -41.51 -2.63 -37.01
N PRO A 200 -41.81 -2.79 -38.32
CA PRO A 200 -43.11 -2.44 -38.90
C PRO A 200 -44.29 -3.10 -38.20
N ASP A 201 -44.11 -4.35 -37.76
CA ASP A 201 -45.09 -5.07 -36.94
C ASP A 201 -45.20 -4.39 -35.56
N SER A 202 -46.39 -3.86 -35.27
CA SER A 202 -46.65 -3.15 -34.02
C SER A 202 -46.55 -4.04 -32.78
N THR A 203 -46.67 -5.37 -32.92
CA THR A 203 -46.53 -6.31 -31.81
C THR A 203 -45.10 -6.42 -31.28
N CYS A 204 -44.10 -6.02 -32.07
CA CYS A 204 -42.69 -5.98 -31.67
C CYS A 204 -42.36 -4.82 -30.72
N GLY A 205 -43.29 -3.88 -30.50
CA GLY A 205 -43.14 -2.80 -29.54
C GLY A 205 -42.26 -1.63 -30.00
N SER A 206 -41.95 -0.76 -29.05
CA SER A 206 -41.17 0.47 -29.24
C SER A 206 -40.43 0.84 -27.96
N SER A 207 -39.49 1.77 -28.02
CA SER A 207 -38.89 2.38 -26.83
C SER A 207 -38.79 3.89 -26.96
N ALA A 208 -38.71 4.56 -25.80
CA ALA A 208 -38.51 5.99 -25.71
C ALA A 208 -37.04 6.34 -25.95
N VAL A 209 -36.77 7.12 -26.99
CA VAL A 209 -35.42 7.54 -27.42
C VAL A 209 -35.33 9.05 -27.46
N PHE A 210 -34.47 9.64 -26.63
CA PHE A 210 -34.15 11.06 -26.74
C PHE A 210 -33.19 11.30 -27.91
N ILE A 211 -33.70 11.85 -29.01
CA ILE A 211 -32.91 12.14 -30.21
C ILE A 211 -32.15 13.44 -30.00
N ARG A 212 -30.81 13.38 -29.93
CA ARG A 212 -29.96 14.51 -29.54
C ARG A 212 -29.79 15.56 -30.63
N ASN A 213 -29.73 15.15 -31.90
CA ASN A 213 -29.32 16.02 -33.01
C ASN A 213 -30.11 15.77 -34.30
N GLN A 214 -29.93 16.66 -35.28
CA GLN A 214 -30.76 16.70 -36.48
C GLN A 214 -30.46 15.55 -37.46
N ALA A 215 -29.21 15.13 -37.58
CA ALA A 215 -28.80 14.01 -38.44
C ALA A 215 -29.44 12.70 -37.99
N THR A 216 -29.42 12.43 -36.67
CA THR A 216 -30.09 11.24 -36.11
C THR A 216 -31.60 11.28 -36.35
N ALA A 217 -32.24 12.44 -36.15
CA ALA A 217 -33.67 12.60 -36.47
C ALA A 217 -33.95 12.33 -37.96
N GLY A 218 -33.10 12.83 -38.85
CA GLY A 218 -33.19 12.59 -40.29
C GLY A 218 -33.09 11.10 -40.65
N LEU A 219 -32.16 10.35 -40.03
CA LEU A 219 -32.01 8.91 -40.26
C LEU A 219 -33.24 8.10 -39.84
N TYR A 220 -33.88 8.46 -38.72
CA TYR A 220 -35.16 7.86 -38.32
C TYR A 220 -36.33 8.30 -39.21
N ASN A 221 -36.33 9.53 -39.72
CA ASN A 221 -37.35 9.94 -40.69
C ASN A 221 -37.19 9.24 -42.05
N TYR A 222 -35.96 8.88 -42.41
CA TYR A 222 -35.66 8.10 -43.62
C TYR A 222 -35.96 6.61 -43.43
N THR A 223 -35.66 6.06 -42.26
CA THR A 223 -35.84 4.64 -41.91
C THR A 223 -36.40 4.55 -40.48
N PRO A 224 -37.73 4.41 -40.29
CA PRO A 224 -38.42 4.70 -39.03
C PRO A 224 -38.40 3.56 -38.01
N TYR A 225 -37.27 2.85 -37.89
CA TYR A 225 -37.11 1.75 -36.94
C TYR A 225 -35.74 1.78 -36.26
N GLN A 226 -35.71 1.48 -34.96
CA GLN A 226 -34.48 1.26 -34.21
C GLN A 226 -34.21 -0.25 -34.07
N PRO A 227 -32.94 -0.70 -33.97
CA PRO A 227 -32.66 -2.11 -33.69
C PRO A 227 -33.14 -2.50 -32.30
N ASN A 228 -33.61 -3.74 -32.16
CA ASN A 228 -33.87 -4.35 -30.85
C ASN A 228 -32.58 -5.01 -30.30
N ALA A 229 -32.67 -5.60 -29.11
CA ALA A 229 -31.53 -6.24 -28.46
C ALA A 229 -30.93 -7.39 -29.30
N ALA A 230 -31.76 -8.19 -29.97
CA ALA A 230 -31.29 -9.28 -30.82
C ALA A 230 -30.49 -8.77 -32.03
N ALA A 231 -30.94 -7.70 -32.66
CA ALA A 231 -30.24 -7.05 -33.78
C ALA A 231 -28.88 -6.46 -33.37
N LEU A 232 -28.76 -5.93 -32.14
CA LEU A 232 -27.51 -5.39 -31.59
C LEU A 232 -26.54 -6.48 -31.12
N ALA A 233 -27.05 -7.59 -30.56
CA ALA A 233 -26.24 -8.73 -30.16
C ALA A 233 -25.54 -9.41 -31.36
N ASN A 234 -26.06 -9.23 -32.57
CA ASN A 234 -25.49 -9.75 -33.81
C ASN A 234 -25.29 -8.65 -34.87
N LEU A 235 -24.35 -7.74 -34.64
CA LEU A 235 -24.12 -6.56 -35.49
C LEU A 235 -23.91 -6.86 -36.98
N TYR A 236 -23.22 -7.97 -37.29
CA TYR A 236 -22.87 -8.37 -38.65
C TYR A 236 -23.78 -9.46 -39.21
N GLY A 237 -24.77 -9.93 -38.44
CA GLY A 237 -25.68 -10.98 -38.83
C GLY A 237 -27.15 -10.61 -38.64
N THR A 238 -27.97 -11.64 -38.56
CA THR A 238 -29.42 -11.57 -38.39
C THR A 238 -29.81 -11.67 -36.92
N GLY A 239 -30.81 -10.91 -36.52
CA GLY A 239 -31.47 -11.03 -35.22
C GLY A 239 -32.73 -11.93 -35.31
N ASP A 240 -33.73 -11.60 -34.50
CA ASP A 240 -35.03 -12.27 -34.44
C ASP A 240 -36.08 -11.66 -35.40
N ALA A 241 -37.32 -12.14 -35.33
CA ALA A 241 -38.44 -11.66 -36.15
C ALA A 241 -38.83 -10.18 -35.90
N CYS A 242 -38.35 -9.57 -34.82
CA CYS A 242 -38.61 -8.17 -34.46
C CYS A 242 -37.41 -7.26 -34.73
N SER A 243 -36.38 -7.76 -35.40
CA SER A 243 -35.13 -7.05 -35.65
C SER A 243 -35.22 -6.15 -36.89
N ALA A 244 -35.04 -4.84 -36.70
CA ALA A 244 -34.78 -3.91 -37.79
C ALA A 244 -33.30 -3.57 -37.92
N TYR A 245 -32.83 -3.46 -39.18
CA TYR A 245 -31.40 -3.35 -39.48
C TYR A 245 -30.97 -1.99 -40.05
N GLY A 246 -31.89 -1.15 -40.52
CA GLY A 246 -31.54 0.07 -41.26
C GLY A 246 -30.57 0.99 -40.51
N ASN A 247 -31.01 1.58 -39.39
CA ASN A 247 -30.18 2.51 -38.62
C ASN A 247 -28.97 1.83 -37.96
N ARG A 248 -29.10 0.55 -37.58
CA ARG A 248 -27.97 -0.28 -37.12
C ARG A 248 -26.90 -0.39 -38.21
N ASN A 249 -27.28 -0.75 -39.42
CA ASN A 249 -26.37 -0.93 -40.54
C ASN A 249 -25.75 0.40 -40.95
N PHE A 250 -26.50 1.51 -40.99
CA PHE A 250 -25.91 2.83 -41.24
C PHE A 250 -24.78 3.13 -40.25
N TRP A 251 -25.08 3.04 -38.95
CA TRP A 251 -24.12 3.31 -37.88
C TRP A 251 -22.91 2.39 -37.97
N ARG A 252 -23.13 1.07 -38.12
CA ARG A 252 -22.06 0.07 -38.23
C ARG A 252 -21.19 0.31 -39.46
N ILE A 253 -21.79 0.52 -40.64
CA ILE A 253 -21.08 0.75 -41.90
C ILE A 253 -20.23 2.01 -41.81
N TYR A 254 -20.78 3.10 -41.24
CA TYR A 254 -20.02 4.32 -41.05
C TYR A 254 -18.83 4.11 -40.11
N SER A 255 -19.06 3.47 -38.95
CA SER A 255 -18.03 3.08 -37.99
C SER A 255 -16.91 2.26 -38.64
N ASP A 256 -17.29 1.18 -39.33
CA ASP A 256 -16.39 0.23 -40.00
C ASP A 256 -15.58 0.85 -41.13
N TRP A 257 -16.02 1.98 -41.70
CA TRP A 257 -15.39 2.56 -42.89
C TRP A 257 -14.65 3.86 -42.60
N PHE A 258 -15.12 4.62 -41.62
CA PHE A 258 -14.71 6.01 -41.41
C PHE A 258 -14.40 6.35 -39.95
N GLY A 259 -14.59 5.41 -39.01
CA GLY A 259 -14.41 5.61 -37.57
C GLY A 259 -15.68 6.12 -36.86
N SER A 260 -15.55 6.49 -35.58
CA SER A 260 -16.68 6.86 -34.72
C SER A 260 -17.63 7.87 -35.38
N PRO A 261 -18.92 7.54 -35.55
CA PRO A 261 -19.88 8.44 -36.17
C PRO A 261 -20.35 9.55 -35.23
N THR A 262 -20.14 9.44 -33.92
CA THR A 262 -20.61 10.42 -32.92
C THR A 262 -19.57 11.49 -32.58
N GLY A 263 -18.53 11.62 -33.41
CA GLY A 263 -17.43 12.55 -33.25
C GLY A 263 -16.17 11.86 -32.69
N PRO A 264 -14.99 12.50 -32.84
CA PRO A 264 -13.79 12.02 -32.20
C PRO A 264 -14.00 12.11 -30.69
N SER A 265 -13.58 11.08 -29.98
CA SER A 265 -13.30 11.23 -28.56
C SER A 265 -12.56 12.54 -28.28
N SER A 266 -12.75 13.12 -27.10
CA SER A 266 -11.93 14.29 -26.73
C SER A 266 -10.44 13.92 -26.70
N LEU A 267 -10.10 12.64 -26.70
CA LEU A 267 -8.74 12.09 -26.75
C LEU A 267 -8.43 11.59 -28.16
N VAL A 268 -7.49 12.24 -28.83
CA VAL A 268 -7.12 11.97 -30.21
C VAL A 268 -5.61 11.77 -30.38
N ARG A 269 -5.20 10.96 -31.35
CA ARG A 269 -3.80 10.82 -31.81
C ARG A 269 -3.75 10.60 -33.31
N THR A 270 -2.56 10.72 -33.91
CA THR A 270 -2.38 10.29 -35.30
C THR A 270 -1.93 8.83 -35.37
N ALA A 271 -1.99 8.25 -36.58
CA ALA A 271 -1.42 6.92 -36.83
C ALA A 271 0.10 6.93 -36.61
N ASP A 272 0.77 8.00 -37.05
CA ASP A 272 2.23 8.12 -37.08
C ASP A 272 2.86 8.68 -35.79
N ASN A 273 2.06 9.25 -34.89
CA ASN A 273 2.51 9.81 -33.62
C ASN A 273 1.71 9.23 -32.44
N ALA A 274 2.42 8.65 -31.47
CA ALA A 274 1.83 8.03 -30.30
C ALA A 274 1.34 9.03 -29.23
N THR A 275 1.69 10.32 -29.33
CA THR A 275 1.20 11.35 -28.41
C THR A 275 -0.31 11.48 -28.52
N VAL A 276 -0.99 11.24 -27.40
CA VAL A 276 -2.43 11.50 -27.27
C VAL A 276 -2.62 12.96 -26.88
N TYR A 277 -3.57 13.62 -27.53
CA TYR A 277 -4.00 14.97 -27.23
C TYR A 277 -5.43 14.97 -26.72
N LEU A 278 -5.67 15.70 -25.64
CA LEU A 278 -6.99 16.12 -25.22
C LEU A 278 -7.38 17.38 -26.01
N VAL A 279 -8.39 17.31 -26.86
CA VAL A 279 -8.95 18.45 -27.60
C VAL A 279 -10.09 19.06 -26.80
N SER A 280 -10.08 20.39 -26.63
CA SER A 280 -11.17 21.13 -25.99
C SER A 280 -11.32 22.51 -26.63
N GLY A 281 -12.51 22.84 -27.13
CA GLY A 281 -12.73 24.07 -27.86
C GLY A 281 -11.78 24.21 -29.06
N SER A 282 -11.00 25.29 -29.11
CA SER A 282 -10.01 25.57 -30.17
C SER A 282 -8.57 25.17 -29.81
N VAL A 283 -8.37 24.45 -28.70
CA VAL A 283 -7.03 24.09 -28.19
C VAL A 283 -6.87 22.58 -27.99
N LYS A 284 -5.62 22.13 -27.92
CA LYS A 284 -5.25 20.75 -27.60
C LYS A 284 -4.18 20.70 -26.51
N TYR A 285 -4.27 19.73 -25.62
CA TYR A 285 -3.34 19.52 -24.50
C TYR A 285 -2.68 18.14 -24.64
N PRO A 286 -1.34 18.02 -24.67
CA PRO A 286 -0.68 16.73 -24.71
C PRO A 286 -0.90 15.94 -23.42
N VAL A 287 -1.27 14.67 -23.53
CA VAL A 287 -1.40 13.73 -22.41
C VAL A 287 -0.11 12.95 -22.29
N THR A 288 0.67 13.22 -21.24
CA THR A 288 2.06 12.75 -21.11
C THR A 288 2.22 11.49 -20.27
N SER A 289 1.17 11.02 -19.61
CA SER A 289 1.24 9.82 -18.76
C SER A 289 0.02 8.92 -18.94
N LEU A 290 0.24 7.61 -18.82
CA LEU A 290 -0.83 6.62 -18.87
C LEU A 290 -1.83 6.80 -17.72
N SER A 291 -1.38 7.20 -16.52
CA SER A 291 -2.28 7.43 -15.39
C SER A 291 -3.20 8.63 -15.60
N THR A 292 -2.71 9.72 -16.22
CA THR A 292 -3.54 10.84 -16.66
C THR A 292 -4.53 10.38 -17.74
N LEU A 293 -4.07 9.59 -18.71
CA LEU A 293 -4.93 9.05 -19.77
C LEU A 293 -6.07 8.20 -19.22
N THR A 294 -5.76 7.27 -18.30
CA THR A 294 -6.77 6.44 -17.62
C THR A 294 -7.76 7.29 -16.84
N ALA A 295 -7.31 8.36 -16.18
CA ALA A 295 -8.20 9.25 -15.46
C ALA A 295 -9.14 10.07 -16.36
N LEU A 296 -8.78 10.25 -17.64
CA LEU A 296 -9.59 10.93 -18.66
C LEU A 296 -10.55 9.97 -19.39
N SER A 297 -10.63 8.69 -19.02
CA SER A 297 -11.51 7.72 -19.68
C SER A 297 -12.99 8.13 -19.82
N PRO A 298 -13.60 8.95 -18.93
CA PRO A 298 -14.97 9.45 -19.15
C PRO A 298 -15.13 10.29 -20.42
N LEU A 299 -14.03 10.83 -20.96
CA LEU A 299 -14.04 11.64 -22.19
C LEU A 299 -14.02 10.81 -23.48
N GLY A 300 -14.07 9.47 -23.35
CA GLY A 300 -14.12 8.53 -24.45
C GLY A 300 -12.79 7.79 -24.72
N PRO A 301 -12.80 6.79 -25.62
CA PRO A 301 -11.60 6.03 -26.01
C PRO A 301 -10.61 6.88 -26.81
N VAL A 302 -9.36 6.50 -27.00
CA VAL A 302 -8.46 7.27 -27.89
C VAL A 302 -8.85 7.06 -29.36
N SER A 303 -9.16 8.14 -30.08
CA SER A 303 -9.51 8.11 -31.51
C SER A 303 -8.31 8.45 -32.42
N PHE A 304 -8.27 7.86 -33.61
CA PHE A 304 -7.27 8.19 -34.63
C PHE A 304 -7.77 9.30 -35.57
N VAL A 305 -6.95 10.32 -35.78
CA VAL A 305 -7.22 11.48 -36.64
C VAL A 305 -6.02 11.78 -37.54
N SER A 306 -6.22 12.60 -38.58
CA SER A 306 -5.11 13.07 -39.42
C SER A 306 -4.29 14.15 -38.72
N GLN A 307 -3.03 14.34 -39.13
CA GLN A 307 -2.20 15.44 -38.62
C GLN A 307 -2.86 16.81 -38.91
N ALA A 308 -3.42 16.98 -40.11
CA ALA A 308 -4.14 18.20 -40.50
C ALA A 308 -5.37 18.51 -39.63
N TYR A 309 -5.98 17.51 -38.97
CA TYR A 309 -7.02 17.76 -37.96
C TYR A 309 -6.40 18.35 -36.69
N LEU A 310 -5.33 17.75 -36.16
CA LEU A 310 -4.64 18.26 -34.96
C LEU A 310 -4.09 19.66 -35.16
N ASP A 311 -3.59 19.99 -36.35
CA ASP A 311 -2.98 21.28 -36.65
C ASP A 311 -3.97 22.46 -36.60
N ARG A 312 -5.29 22.19 -36.56
CA ARG A 312 -6.33 23.21 -36.38
C ARG A 312 -6.44 23.73 -34.94
N TYR A 313 -5.81 23.03 -33.99
CA TYR A 313 -5.90 23.33 -32.57
C TYR A 313 -4.56 23.84 -32.05
N THR A 314 -4.59 24.93 -31.28
CA THR A 314 -3.40 25.45 -30.62
C THR A 314 -2.95 24.50 -29.51
N THR A 315 -1.70 24.04 -29.56
CA THR A 315 -1.13 23.21 -28.49
C THR A 315 -0.85 24.06 -27.26
N LEU A 316 -1.36 23.65 -26.11
CA LEU A 316 -1.08 24.26 -24.80
C LEU A 316 -0.26 23.31 -23.90
N GLN A 317 -0.20 23.60 -22.61
CA GLN A 317 0.54 22.81 -21.62
C GLN A 317 0.04 21.34 -21.53
N PRO A 318 0.86 20.42 -21.02
CA PRO A 318 0.42 19.05 -20.75
C PRO A 318 -0.76 18.95 -19.78
N VAL A 319 -1.56 17.89 -19.93
CA VAL A 319 -2.69 17.63 -19.03
C VAL A 319 -2.20 17.21 -17.65
N GLY A 320 -2.54 18.00 -16.63
CA GLY A 320 -2.34 17.68 -15.21
C GLY A 320 -3.58 17.07 -14.56
N ARG A 321 -3.61 16.99 -13.22
CA ARG A 321 -4.77 16.49 -12.45
C ARG A 321 -5.81 17.54 -12.09
N VAL A 322 -5.60 18.77 -12.54
CA VAL A 322 -6.46 19.92 -12.26
C VAL A 322 -7.07 20.40 -13.58
N ILE A 323 -8.40 20.46 -13.63
CA ILE A 323 -9.18 20.92 -14.77
C ILE A 323 -10.08 22.08 -14.36
N ARG A 324 -10.45 22.94 -15.31
CA ARG A 324 -11.35 24.07 -15.09
C ARG A 324 -12.57 23.98 -16.00
N GLY A 325 -13.75 24.18 -15.42
CA GLY A 325 -15.00 24.26 -16.16
C GLY A 325 -15.27 25.65 -16.74
N PRO A 326 -16.23 25.78 -17.68
CA PRO A 326 -16.57 27.07 -18.28
C PRO A 326 -17.20 28.05 -17.28
N ASP A 327 -17.81 27.54 -16.21
CA ASP A 327 -18.33 28.29 -15.05
C ASP A 327 -17.21 28.86 -14.16
N GLY A 328 -15.97 28.45 -14.40
CA GLY A 328 -14.79 28.86 -13.66
C GLY A 328 -14.47 28.00 -12.44
N THR A 329 -15.30 26.99 -12.13
CA THR A 329 -15.01 26.04 -11.05
C THR A 329 -13.80 25.20 -11.41
N ILE A 330 -12.90 25.01 -10.44
CA ILE A 330 -11.68 24.23 -10.60
C ILE A 330 -11.89 22.89 -9.90
N TYR A 331 -11.56 21.80 -10.59
CA TYR A 331 -11.74 20.45 -10.09
C TYR A 331 -10.42 19.69 -10.07
N PHE A 332 -10.28 18.84 -9.05
CA PHE A 332 -9.39 17.68 -9.09
C PHE A 332 -10.16 16.51 -9.70
N TYR A 333 -9.53 15.65 -10.51
CA TYR A 333 -10.20 14.50 -11.09
C TYR A 333 -9.37 13.22 -11.04
N ASP A 334 -10.06 12.11 -10.80
CA ASP A 334 -9.50 10.77 -10.80
C ASP A 334 -10.60 9.72 -10.91
N ALA A 335 -10.31 8.56 -11.52
CA ALA A 335 -11.22 7.41 -11.60
C ALA A 335 -12.69 7.75 -11.97
N GLY A 336 -12.87 8.68 -12.92
CA GLY A 336 -14.20 9.07 -13.41
C GLY A 336 -14.99 10.06 -12.55
N ILE A 337 -14.44 10.50 -11.42
CA ILE A 337 -15.04 11.51 -10.55
C ILE A 337 -14.28 12.84 -10.61
N LYS A 338 -15.00 13.94 -10.44
CA LYS A 338 -14.45 15.30 -10.28
C LYS A 338 -14.82 15.88 -8.92
N LEU A 339 -13.85 16.46 -8.21
CA LEU A 339 -14.01 17.03 -6.88
C LEU A 339 -13.72 18.53 -6.94
N PRO A 340 -14.67 19.40 -6.57
CA PRO A 340 -14.46 20.84 -6.64
C PRO A 340 -13.45 21.28 -5.57
N PHE A 341 -12.51 22.13 -5.95
CA PHE A 341 -11.67 22.85 -4.99
C PHE A 341 -12.46 24.00 -4.36
N THR A 342 -12.28 24.18 -3.05
CA THR A 342 -12.94 25.26 -2.28
C THR A 342 -12.03 26.48 -2.06
N SER A 343 -10.75 26.38 -2.37
CA SER A 343 -9.80 27.48 -2.27
C SER A 343 -8.64 27.32 -3.26
N CYS A 344 -8.04 28.44 -3.67
CA CYS A 344 -6.84 28.42 -4.49
C CYS A 344 -5.62 27.82 -3.79
N GLN A 345 -5.55 27.90 -2.46
CA GLN A 345 -4.47 27.25 -1.72
C GLN A 345 -4.51 25.74 -1.92
N LEU A 346 -5.68 25.10 -1.88
CA LEU A 346 -5.81 23.67 -2.15
C LEU A 346 -5.43 23.33 -3.60
N VAL A 347 -5.73 24.20 -4.57
CA VAL A 347 -5.29 24.01 -5.96
C VAL A 347 -3.77 23.95 -6.03
N VAL A 348 -3.08 24.90 -5.38
CA VAL A 348 -1.61 24.95 -5.29
C VAL A 348 -1.06 23.75 -4.53
N ASP A 349 -1.73 23.32 -3.46
CA ASP A 349 -1.30 22.19 -2.65
C ASP A 349 -1.24 20.89 -3.48
N TYR A 350 -2.21 20.69 -4.39
CA TYR A 350 -2.23 19.57 -5.33
C TYR A 350 -1.44 19.82 -6.63
N GLY A 351 -0.58 20.84 -6.64
CA GLY A 351 0.34 21.12 -7.75
C GLY A 351 -0.28 21.86 -8.94
N GLY A 352 -1.47 22.44 -8.77
CA GLY A 352 -2.12 23.31 -9.76
C GLY A 352 -1.72 24.79 -9.63
N SER A 353 -2.32 25.62 -10.48
CA SER A 353 -2.19 27.09 -10.43
C SER A 353 -3.57 27.72 -10.53
N CYS A 354 -3.79 28.88 -9.88
CA CYS A 354 -5.01 29.68 -10.01
C CYS A 354 -4.93 30.82 -11.02
N THR A 355 -3.83 30.92 -11.78
CA THR A 355 -3.70 31.96 -12.81
C THR A 355 -4.62 31.69 -14.00
N SER A 356 -5.25 32.72 -14.56
CA SER A 356 -6.21 32.62 -15.66
C SER A 356 -5.68 31.97 -16.94
N ALA A 357 -4.36 31.86 -17.12
CA ALA A 357 -3.71 31.33 -18.32
C ALA A 357 -3.09 29.91 -18.17
N GLY A 358 -3.41 29.16 -17.10
CA GLY A 358 -2.67 27.93 -16.76
C GLY A 358 -3.48 26.64 -16.62
N PHE A 359 -4.78 26.66 -16.91
CA PHE A 359 -5.65 25.49 -16.71
C PHE A 359 -5.82 24.64 -17.97
N VAL A 360 -6.02 23.35 -17.76
CA VAL A 360 -6.70 22.52 -18.76
C VAL A 360 -8.17 22.91 -18.73
N GLN A 361 -8.55 23.80 -19.63
CA GLN A 361 -9.91 24.29 -19.78
C GLN A 361 -10.73 23.26 -20.56
N LEU A 362 -11.84 22.80 -19.97
CA LEU A 362 -12.78 21.86 -20.58
C LEU A 362 -14.08 22.55 -20.99
N THR A 363 -14.80 21.98 -21.96
CA THR A 363 -16.17 22.40 -22.30
C THR A 363 -17.18 21.92 -21.25
N ALA A 364 -18.40 22.44 -21.28
CA ALA A 364 -19.46 22.03 -20.34
C ALA A 364 -19.75 20.52 -20.45
N GLU A 365 -19.79 19.99 -21.67
CA GLU A 365 -20.04 18.57 -21.97
C GLU A 365 -18.91 17.69 -21.42
N GLN A 366 -17.65 18.10 -21.62
CA GLN A 366 -16.48 17.38 -21.12
C GLN A 366 -16.41 17.37 -19.60
N VAL A 367 -16.71 18.50 -18.93
CA VAL A 367 -16.84 18.52 -17.47
C VAL A 367 -18.01 17.64 -17.02
N GLY A 368 -19.12 17.68 -17.74
CA GLY A 368 -20.33 16.89 -17.47
C GLY A 368 -20.13 15.38 -17.55
N ALA A 369 -19.11 14.91 -18.29
CA ALA A 369 -18.79 13.49 -18.40
C ALA A 369 -18.26 12.86 -17.10
N PHE A 370 -17.70 13.66 -16.18
CA PHE A 370 -17.25 13.17 -14.87
C PHE A 370 -18.36 13.23 -13.82
N VAL A 371 -18.45 12.23 -12.96
CA VAL A 371 -19.39 12.25 -11.82
C VAL A 371 -18.90 13.27 -10.77
N THR A 372 -19.78 14.17 -10.31
CA THR A 372 -19.41 15.17 -9.30
C THR A 372 -19.35 14.53 -7.90
N GLY A 373 -18.17 14.56 -7.29
CA GLY A 373 -17.93 14.12 -5.92
C GLY A 373 -17.98 15.26 -4.89
N PRO A 374 -17.69 14.98 -3.62
CA PRO A 374 -17.57 15.99 -2.57
C PRO A 374 -16.39 16.94 -2.83
N ALA A 375 -16.38 18.06 -2.12
CA ALA A 375 -15.27 19.01 -2.16
C ALA A 375 -13.91 18.35 -1.84
N MET A 376 -12.87 18.81 -2.51
CA MET A 376 -11.50 18.37 -2.30
C MET A 376 -10.98 18.80 -0.93
N ARG A 377 -10.21 17.93 -0.28
CA ARG A 377 -9.60 18.14 1.05
C ARG A 377 -8.08 18.11 0.98
N SER A 378 -7.43 18.65 2.01
CA SER A 378 -5.97 18.63 2.17
C SER A 378 -5.41 17.24 2.51
N VAL A 379 -6.26 16.32 2.95
CA VAL A 379 -5.90 14.91 3.20
C VAL A 379 -6.60 14.02 2.18
N LEU A 380 -5.81 13.15 1.54
CA LEU A 380 -6.26 12.17 0.57
C LEU A 380 -5.90 10.77 1.05
N GLY A 381 -6.91 9.94 1.29
CA GLY A 381 -6.79 8.49 1.36
C GLY A 381 -6.74 7.89 -0.05
N THR A 382 -6.12 6.72 -0.17
CA THR A 382 -6.03 5.96 -1.41
C THR A 382 -6.77 4.64 -1.28
N THR A 383 -7.28 4.11 -2.39
CA THR A 383 -7.87 2.77 -2.44
C THR A 383 -6.87 1.66 -2.08
N GLU A 384 -5.57 1.94 -2.15
CA GLU A 384 -4.49 1.04 -1.70
C GLU A 384 -4.19 1.14 -0.19
N GLY A 385 -4.94 1.95 0.56
CA GLY A 385 -4.82 2.08 2.02
C GLY A 385 -3.77 3.08 2.50
N SER A 386 -3.04 3.76 1.61
CA SER A 386 -2.19 4.91 1.98
C SER A 386 -3.05 6.14 2.30
N ARG A 387 -2.55 7.02 3.16
CA ARG A 387 -3.16 8.32 3.45
C ARG A 387 -2.10 9.41 3.39
N TYR A 388 -2.38 10.51 2.70
CA TYR A 388 -1.43 11.58 2.48
C TYR A 388 -2.00 12.94 2.88
N TYR A 389 -1.21 13.70 3.63
CA TYR A 389 -1.39 15.14 3.73
C TYR A 389 -0.68 15.79 2.54
N VAL A 390 -1.43 16.54 1.74
CA VAL A 390 -0.95 17.15 0.50
C VAL A 390 -0.85 18.65 0.70
N THR A 391 0.37 19.18 0.58
CA THR A 391 0.66 20.61 0.65
C THR A 391 1.81 21.01 -0.26
N GLN A 392 1.68 22.14 -0.93
CA GLN A 392 2.67 22.72 -1.84
C GLN A 392 3.30 21.69 -2.81
N GLY A 393 2.48 20.90 -3.50
CA GLY A 393 2.94 19.89 -4.46
C GLY A 393 3.64 18.66 -3.84
N THR A 394 3.62 18.54 -2.51
CA THR A 394 4.27 17.46 -1.75
C THR A 394 3.23 16.62 -1.03
N ARG A 395 3.33 15.30 -1.16
CA ARG A 395 2.55 14.33 -0.39
C ARG A 395 3.36 13.79 0.79
N ARG A 396 2.80 13.87 2.00
CA ARG A 396 3.38 13.33 3.23
C ARG A 396 2.49 12.22 3.74
N GLU A 397 2.99 11.00 3.74
CA GLU A 397 2.21 9.85 4.19
C GLU A 397 1.92 9.98 5.70
N ILE A 398 0.68 9.76 6.10
CA ILE A 398 0.21 9.78 7.48
C ILE A 398 0.16 8.34 7.97
N LEU A 399 0.84 8.04 9.07
CA LEU A 399 0.88 6.70 9.64
C LEU A 399 -0.48 6.24 10.19
N ASP A 400 -1.06 7.03 11.09
CA ASP A 400 -2.30 6.71 11.81
C ASP A 400 -3.09 7.99 12.18
N ASP A 401 -4.31 7.81 12.69
CA ASP A 401 -5.21 8.93 13.05
C ASP A 401 -4.60 9.82 14.14
N ARG A 402 -3.85 9.22 15.07
CA ARG A 402 -3.19 9.95 16.14
C ARG A 402 -2.06 10.83 15.62
N SER A 403 -1.25 10.32 14.69
CA SER A 403 -0.19 11.09 14.01
C SER A 403 -0.77 12.30 13.29
N GLN A 404 -1.94 12.14 12.66
CA GLN A 404 -2.66 13.25 12.01
C GLN A 404 -3.12 14.30 13.02
N ALA A 405 -3.74 13.86 14.13
CA ALA A 405 -4.25 14.73 15.17
C ALA A 405 -3.13 15.50 15.89
N GLU A 406 -2.04 14.83 16.26
CA GLU A 406 -0.87 15.45 16.91
C GLU A 406 -0.16 16.46 16.00
N ALA A 407 -0.22 16.28 14.68
CA ALA A 407 0.27 17.24 13.70
C ALA A 407 -0.68 18.44 13.47
N GLY A 408 -1.83 18.50 14.15
CA GLY A 408 -2.82 19.57 13.98
C GLY A 408 -3.54 19.55 12.64
N ILE A 409 -3.51 18.43 11.92
CA ILE A 409 -4.14 18.30 10.60
C ILE A 409 -5.62 17.95 10.79
N SER A 410 -6.51 18.71 10.18
CA SER A 410 -7.96 18.48 10.25
C SER A 410 -8.33 17.04 9.89
N GLY A 411 -9.26 16.44 10.64
CA GLY A 411 -9.77 15.11 10.37
C GLY A 411 -10.54 14.98 9.05
N GLY A 412 -10.70 13.73 8.59
CA GLY A 412 -11.42 13.37 7.37
C GLY A 412 -10.62 13.59 6.09
N TYR A 413 -10.96 12.83 5.05
CA TYR A 413 -10.21 12.78 3.80
C TYR A 413 -11.11 12.34 2.64
N ASN A 414 -10.73 12.68 1.42
CA ASN A 414 -11.30 12.03 0.23
C ASN A 414 -10.57 10.71 -0.02
N VAL A 415 -11.21 9.73 -0.67
CA VAL A 415 -10.55 8.48 -1.10
C VAL A 415 -10.51 8.42 -2.62
N LEU A 416 -9.31 8.42 -3.21
CA LEU A 416 -9.07 8.34 -4.65
C LEU A 416 -8.11 7.17 -4.97
N THR A 417 -7.72 6.97 -6.23
CA THR A 417 -6.69 5.97 -6.55
C THR A 417 -5.31 6.45 -6.12
N GLU A 418 -4.34 5.55 -5.94
CA GLU A 418 -2.96 5.94 -5.66
C GLU A 418 -2.35 6.80 -6.79
N ASN A 419 -2.77 6.55 -8.03
CA ASN A 419 -2.36 7.31 -9.20
C ASN A 419 -2.78 8.79 -9.16
N ALA A 420 -3.77 9.16 -8.34
CA ALA A 420 -4.19 10.54 -8.14
C ALA A 420 -3.04 11.42 -7.63
N VAL A 421 -2.21 10.88 -6.73
CA VAL A 421 -1.12 11.62 -6.08
C VAL A 421 0.26 11.15 -6.51
N ALA A 422 0.35 10.21 -7.45
CA ALA A 422 1.61 9.64 -7.90
C ALA A 422 2.58 10.68 -8.49
N GLY A 423 2.07 11.75 -9.10
CA GLY A 423 2.86 12.86 -9.64
C GLY A 423 3.40 13.85 -8.60
N LEU A 424 2.97 13.74 -7.33
CA LEU A 424 3.43 14.61 -6.25
C LEU A 424 4.71 14.05 -5.60
N ALA A 425 5.63 14.95 -5.24
CA ALA A 425 6.86 14.58 -4.57
C ALA A 425 6.59 14.03 -3.16
N PHE A 426 7.36 13.04 -2.72
CA PHE A 426 7.29 12.59 -1.33
C PHE A 426 7.97 13.61 -0.41
N GLY A 427 7.30 13.94 0.69
CA GLY A 427 7.87 14.66 1.82
C GLY A 427 7.99 13.78 3.07
N PRO A 428 8.68 14.26 4.12
CA PRO A 428 8.78 13.55 5.39
C PRO A 428 7.39 13.15 5.90
N PRO A 429 7.18 11.88 6.29
CA PRO A 429 5.87 11.40 6.70
C PRO A 429 5.41 12.06 8.00
N ILE A 430 4.09 12.11 8.18
CA ILE A 430 3.44 12.56 9.41
C ILE A 430 3.30 11.33 10.33
N VAL A 431 4.15 11.29 11.34
CA VAL A 431 4.27 10.18 12.28
C VAL A 431 4.34 10.74 13.70
N ARG A 432 3.64 10.09 14.62
CA ARG A 432 3.83 10.32 16.07
C ARG A 432 5.13 9.68 16.55
N ASP A 433 5.60 10.12 17.71
CA ASP A 433 6.78 9.54 18.34
C ASP A 433 6.45 8.22 19.07
N SER A 434 7.49 7.43 19.35
CA SER A 434 7.41 6.19 20.14
C SER A 434 6.34 5.22 19.62
N VAL A 435 6.42 4.91 18.33
CA VAL A 435 5.44 4.09 17.61
C VAL A 435 6.12 2.97 16.84
N LEU A 436 5.49 1.80 16.85
CA LEU A 436 5.87 0.70 15.98
C LEU A 436 5.05 0.76 14.69
N LEU A 437 5.72 0.59 13.55
CA LEU A 437 5.10 0.48 12.24
C LEU A 437 5.66 -0.67 11.42
N THR A 438 4.90 -1.05 10.40
CA THR A 438 5.33 -2.03 9.40
C THR A 438 5.70 -1.31 8.11
N ARG A 439 6.82 -1.65 7.49
CA ARG A 439 7.10 -1.19 6.13
C ARG A 439 6.24 -1.97 5.14
N ARG A 440 5.57 -1.29 4.22
CA ARG A 440 4.83 -1.97 3.14
C ARG A 440 5.79 -2.81 2.30
N GLY A 441 5.51 -4.10 2.18
CA GLY A 441 6.43 -5.10 1.61
C GLY A 441 7.25 -5.88 2.65
N GLY A 442 7.10 -5.59 3.94
CA GLY A 442 7.68 -6.36 5.05
C GLY A 442 8.76 -5.62 5.85
N GLY A 443 8.95 -6.06 7.09
CA GLY A 443 9.87 -5.47 8.06
C GLY A 443 9.16 -4.53 9.04
N TYR A 444 9.65 -4.50 10.28
CA TYR A 444 9.12 -3.66 11.35
C TYR A 444 10.14 -2.57 11.70
N PHE A 445 9.63 -1.39 12.02
CA PHE A 445 10.42 -0.25 12.46
C PHE A 445 9.80 0.35 13.71
N PHE A 446 10.64 0.72 14.66
CA PHE A 446 10.24 1.56 15.78
C PHE A 446 10.69 2.98 15.49
N LEU A 447 9.79 3.96 15.64
CA LEU A 447 10.11 5.37 15.50
C LEU A 447 10.24 5.99 16.89
N SER A 448 11.35 6.66 17.13
CA SER A 448 11.58 7.36 18.39
C SER A 448 12.60 8.49 18.22
N ALA A 449 12.34 9.61 18.89
CA ALA A 449 13.15 10.82 18.88
C ALA A 449 13.50 11.26 17.44
N GLY A 450 12.51 11.19 16.54
CA GLY A 450 12.66 11.59 15.13
C GLY A 450 13.49 10.64 14.25
N SER A 451 13.90 9.47 14.76
CA SER A 451 14.66 8.46 14.02
C SER A 451 13.89 7.14 13.90
N LYS A 452 14.17 6.38 12.84
CA LYS A 452 13.70 4.99 12.69
C LYS A 452 14.77 4.02 13.17
N TYR A 453 14.32 2.94 13.80
CA TYR A 453 15.14 1.82 14.25
C TYR A 453 14.57 0.54 13.63
N ALA A 454 15.37 -0.16 12.83
CA ALA A 454 14.96 -1.46 12.28
C ALA A 454 14.79 -2.47 13.41
N VAL A 455 13.63 -3.12 13.50
CA VAL A 455 13.37 -4.08 14.59
C VAL A 455 14.01 -5.42 14.26
N ASP A 456 14.82 -5.90 15.20
CA ASP A 456 15.41 -7.23 15.14
C ASP A 456 14.33 -8.32 15.14
N ALA A 457 14.49 -9.37 14.33
CA ALA A 457 13.47 -10.42 14.19
C ALA A 457 13.21 -11.18 15.51
N GLY A 458 14.27 -11.46 16.28
CA GLY A 458 14.15 -12.12 17.58
C GLY A 458 13.51 -11.19 18.62
N ALA A 459 13.79 -9.89 18.55
CA ALA A 459 13.07 -8.91 19.35
C ALA A 459 11.59 -8.84 18.99
N ALA A 460 11.23 -8.77 17.72
CA ALA A 460 9.84 -8.76 17.27
C ALA A 460 9.05 -9.96 17.80
N ALA A 461 9.63 -11.17 17.70
CA ALA A 461 9.01 -12.40 18.21
C ALA A 461 8.84 -12.38 19.74
N ALA A 462 9.89 -12.03 20.49
CA ALA A 462 9.87 -12.08 21.95
C ALA A 462 8.98 -11.02 22.61
N SER A 463 8.80 -9.87 21.95
CA SER A 463 8.09 -8.71 22.51
C SER A 463 6.64 -8.57 22.04
N GLY A 464 6.17 -9.45 21.15
CA GLY A 464 4.83 -9.36 20.56
C GLY A 464 4.60 -8.07 19.76
N LEU A 465 5.68 -7.36 19.40
CA LEU A 465 5.66 -6.10 18.69
C LEU A 465 4.84 -6.16 17.39
N PRO A 466 4.93 -7.19 16.52
CA PRO A 466 4.13 -7.26 15.30
C PRO A 466 2.64 -6.98 15.49
N ALA A 467 2.05 -7.50 16.57
CA ALA A 467 0.63 -7.32 16.89
C ALA A 467 0.28 -5.89 17.37
N ARG A 468 1.29 -5.08 17.70
CA ARG A 468 1.18 -3.70 18.18
C ARG A 468 1.52 -2.65 17.11
N SER A 469 1.74 -3.08 15.86
CA SER A 469 2.02 -2.17 14.75
C SER A 469 0.83 -1.24 14.52
N SER A 470 1.05 0.07 14.54
CA SER A 470 -0.03 1.07 14.41
C SER A 470 -0.46 1.31 12.96
N GLY A 471 0.34 0.87 11.98
CA GLY A 471 0.04 1.09 10.57
C GLY A 471 1.18 0.68 9.66
N THR A 472 1.06 1.05 8.38
CA THR A 472 2.10 0.80 7.39
C THR A 472 2.56 2.08 6.71
N LEU A 473 3.86 2.17 6.41
CA LEU A 473 4.42 3.21 5.55
C LEU A 473 5.04 2.63 4.30
N ARG A 474 4.99 3.36 3.20
CA ARG A 474 5.72 3.02 1.98
C ARG A 474 7.23 3.13 2.18
N PRO A 475 8.03 2.33 1.44
CA PRO A 475 9.49 2.46 1.45
C PRO A 475 9.99 3.88 1.20
N GLN A 476 9.37 4.62 0.28
CA GLN A 476 9.75 5.99 -0.06
C GLN A 476 9.54 6.95 1.11
N SER A 477 8.39 6.89 1.79
CA SER A 477 8.10 7.70 2.97
C SER A 477 9.02 7.34 4.13
N LEU A 478 9.24 6.04 4.37
CA LEU A 478 10.11 5.56 5.44
C LEU A 478 11.58 5.94 5.20
N ALA A 479 12.02 6.03 3.94
CA ALA A 479 13.37 6.47 3.58
C ALA A 479 13.63 7.94 3.97
N LEU A 480 12.59 8.77 4.06
CA LEU A 480 12.69 10.18 4.47
C LEU A 480 12.76 10.38 5.99
N ILE A 481 12.61 9.31 6.79
CA ILE A 481 12.89 9.33 8.23
C ILE A 481 14.37 9.00 8.46
N PRO A 482 15.12 9.81 9.24
CA PRO A 482 16.50 9.54 9.62
C PRO A 482 16.69 8.13 10.18
N ASP A 483 17.72 7.42 9.72
CA ASP A 483 18.07 6.09 10.22
C ASP A 483 19.04 6.22 11.40
N SER A 484 18.73 5.56 12.51
CA SER A 484 19.62 5.56 13.68
C SER A 484 20.88 4.71 13.47
N GLY A 485 20.86 3.76 12.52
CA GLY A 485 21.89 2.75 12.34
C GLY A 485 21.94 1.70 13.46
N ILE A 486 21.06 1.81 14.47
CA ILE A 486 21.01 0.92 15.64
C ILE A 486 19.76 0.04 15.54
N PRO A 487 19.90 -1.31 15.56
CA PRO A 487 18.74 -2.18 15.54
C PRO A 487 17.96 -2.10 16.87
N PHE A 488 16.64 -2.04 16.79
CA PHE A 488 15.76 -2.11 17.94
C PHE A 488 15.63 -3.56 18.43
N ARG A 489 16.19 -3.84 19.60
CA ARG A 489 16.24 -5.18 20.20
C ARG A 489 15.21 -5.38 21.31
N GLY A 490 14.14 -4.59 21.33
CA GLY A 490 13.09 -4.67 22.35
C GLY A 490 13.54 -4.15 23.72
N VAL A 491 14.52 -3.24 23.77
CA VAL A 491 14.95 -2.56 24.99
C VAL A 491 14.73 -1.07 24.80
N VAL A 492 13.98 -0.46 25.71
CA VAL A 492 13.70 0.98 25.72
C VAL A 492 14.15 1.61 27.02
N THR A 493 14.38 2.91 27.00
CA THR A 493 14.57 3.72 28.21
C THR A 493 13.44 4.73 28.31
N GLY A 494 12.75 4.72 29.46
CA GLY A 494 11.74 5.74 29.77
C GLY A 494 12.36 7.12 29.81
N SER A 495 11.65 8.12 29.27
CA SER A 495 12.15 9.49 29.14
C SER A 495 12.32 10.23 30.47
N THR A 496 11.69 9.77 31.56
CA THR A 496 11.64 10.48 32.85
C THR A 496 12.52 9.86 33.94
N ASP A 497 12.66 8.53 33.99
CA ASP A 497 13.40 7.83 35.05
C ASP A 497 14.72 7.20 34.57
N GLY A 498 14.96 7.16 33.26
CA GLY A 498 16.13 6.53 32.65
C GLY A 498 16.21 5.02 32.85
N THR A 499 15.17 4.40 33.40
CA THR A 499 15.14 2.96 33.69
C THR A 499 15.05 2.17 32.39
N LYS A 500 15.91 1.16 32.26
CA LYS A 500 15.85 0.22 31.14
C LYS A 500 14.65 -0.71 31.29
N SER A 501 13.81 -0.75 30.27
CA SER A 501 12.70 -1.70 30.18
C SER A 501 12.93 -2.65 29.01
N ILE A 502 12.87 -3.95 29.30
CA ILE A 502 12.90 -5.02 28.32
C ILE A 502 11.47 -5.36 27.95
N LEU A 503 11.12 -5.25 26.68
CA LEU A 503 9.80 -5.57 26.17
C LEU A 503 9.66 -7.09 25.98
N SER A 504 8.50 -7.59 26.39
CA SER A 504 8.07 -8.99 26.27
C SER A 504 6.65 -9.04 25.72
N GLY A 505 6.27 -10.15 25.08
CA GLY A 505 4.95 -10.32 24.47
C GLY A 505 3.78 -10.09 25.44
N THR A 506 4.01 -10.29 26.74
CA THR A 506 3.00 -10.13 27.80
C THR A 506 3.16 -8.87 28.64
N GLY A 507 4.21 -8.07 28.43
CA GLY A 507 4.52 -6.92 29.29
C GLY A 507 5.97 -6.47 29.18
N ARG A 508 6.56 -6.03 30.29
CA ARG A 508 7.97 -5.62 30.33
C ARG A 508 8.63 -6.00 31.65
N TYR A 509 9.95 -6.10 31.63
CA TYR A 509 10.78 -6.20 32.82
C TYR A 509 11.65 -4.95 32.97
N ARG A 510 11.85 -4.44 34.19
CA ARG A 510 12.87 -3.40 34.43
C ARG A 510 14.23 -4.06 34.63
N TRP A 511 15.24 -3.64 33.91
CA TRP A 511 16.60 -4.13 34.11
C TRP A 511 17.32 -3.21 35.11
N THR A 512 17.41 -3.64 36.36
CA THR A 512 17.90 -2.83 37.49
C THR A 512 19.31 -3.17 37.94
N GLY A 513 19.87 -4.32 37.54
CA GLY A 513 21.24 -4.69 37.90
C GLY A 513 21.80 -5.90 37.15
N GLY A 514 23.08 -6.22 37.39
CA GLY A 514 23.80 -7.32 36.75
C GLY A 514 24.33 -7.02 35.35
N VAL A 515 24.86 -8.04 34.68
CA VAL A 515 25.47 -7.93 33.35
C VAL A 515 24.47 -7.36 32.32
N GLY A 516 24.93 -6.47 31.45
CA GLY A 516 24.09 -5.86 30.41
C GLY A 516 23.18 -4.72 30.88
N SER A 517 23.08 -4.48 32.19
CA SER A 517 22.34 -3.32 32.72
C SER A 517 22.92 -1.98 32.22
N GLY A 518 24.22 -1.92 31.90
CA GLY A 518 24.91 -0.73 31.34
C GLY A 518 24.94 -0.68 29.80
N ASP A 519 25.21 -1.80 29.13
CA ASP A 519 25.82 -1.79 27.79
C ASP A 519 24.86 -1.93 26.59
N ALA A 520 23.60 -2.34 26.80
CA ALA A 520 22.64 -2.47 25.69
C ALA A 520 22.29 -1.09 25.07
N PRO A 521 22.22 -0.97 23.72
CA PRO A 521 21.79 0.26 23.05
C PRO A 521 20.43 0.72 23.58
N LYS A 522 20.40 1.96 24.07
CA LYS A 522 19.20 2.57 24.65
C LYS A 522 18.40 3.22 23.54
N VAL A 523 17.20 2.73 23.28
CA VAL A 523 16.26 3.43 22.41
C VAL A 523 15.30 4.23 23.30
N PRO A 524 15.25 5.56 23.19
CA PRO A 524 14.33 6.35 23.98
C PRO A 524 12.89 5.94 23.65
N ALA A 525 11.99 6.05 24.61
CA ALA A 525 10.56 5.91 24.36
C ALA A 525 9.78 6.80 25.32
N SER A 526 8.60 7.23 24.88
CA SER A 526 7.66 7.94 25.73
C SER A 526 7.24 7.07 26.90
N GLN A 527 6.91 7.72 28.02
CA GLN A 527 6.41 7.02 29.21
C GLN A 527 5.14 6.22 28.89
N GLU A 528 4.24 6.79 28.10
CA GLU A 528 3.01 6.12 27.64
C GLU A 528 3.33 4.83 26.87
N PHE A 529 4.33 4.85 25.97
CA PHE A 529 4.73 3.65 25.25
C PHE A 529 5.27 2.58 26.21
N VAL A 530 6.12 2.96 27.17
CA VAL A 530 6.66 2.03 28.17
C VAL A 530 5.55 1.44 29.04
N GLU A 531 4.59 2.26 29.48
CA GLU A 531 3.47 1.84 30.32
C GLU A 531 2.42 1.00 29.58
N SER A 532 2.36 1.11 28.25
CA SER A 532 1.55 0.20 27.42
C SER A 532 1.99 -1.27 27.52
N PHE A 533 3.17 -1.52 28.11
CA PHE A 533 3.64 -2.84 28.51
C PHE A 533 3.58 -2.93 30.05
N GLY A 534 2.68 -3.77 30.56
CA GLY A 534 2.53 -3.99 32.00
C GLY A 534 3.82 -4.50 32.66
N LEU A 535 4.16 -3.98 33.84
CA LEU A 535 5.35 -4.38 34.56
C LEU A 535 5.21 -5.82 35.09
N LEU A 536 6.10 -6.71 34.65
CA LEU A 536 6.15 -8.12 35.06
C LEU A 536 7.10 -8.34 36.24
N GLY A 537 8.06 -7.45 36.45
CA GLY A 537 9.04 -7.51 37.53
C GLY A 537 10.38 -6.92 37.15
N ASP A 538 11.39 -7.17 37.98
CA ASP A 538 12.75 -6.65 37.82
C ASP A 538 13.74 -7.77 37.46
N VAL A 539 14.69 -7.45 36.59
CA VAL A 539 15.86 -8.27 36.25
C VAL A 539 17.07 -7.66 36.95
N THR A 540 17.67 -8.44 37.84
CA THR A 540 18.85 -8.12 38.64
C THR A 540 19.76 -9.35 38.75
N VAL A 541 20.84 -9.26 39.52
CA VAL A 541 21.69 -10.41 39.83
C VAL A 541 20.85 -11.51 40.50
N GLY A 542 20.91 -12.72 39.97
CA GLY A 542 20.12 -13.89 40.40
C GLY A 542 18.83 -14.13 39.64
N SER A 543 18.36 -13.15 38.86
CA SER A 543 17.19 -13.36 38.00
C SER A 543 17.47 -14.45 36.96
N ALA A 544 16.51 -15.33 36.72
CA ALA A 544 16.56 -16.23 35.57
C ALA A 544 15.98 -15.56 34.33
N ILE A 545 16.69 -15.65 33.21
CA ILE A 545 16.25 -15.16 31.91
C ILE A 545 16.27 -16.28 30.87
N LYS A 546 15.41 -16.19 29.87
CA LYS A 546 15.47 -17.04 28.67
C LYS A 546 14.98 -16.29 27.44
N ALA A 547 15.38 -16.77 26.26
CA ALA A 547 14.76 -16.33 25.02
C ALA A 547 13.41 -17.04 24.83
N ALA A 548 12.48 -16.40 24.12
CA ALA A 548 11.17 -16.99 23.85
C ALA A 548 11.25 -18.29 23.02
N ASP A 549 12.23 -18.35 22.11
CA ASP A 549 12.51 -19.44 21.16
C ASP A 549 13.57 -20.44 21.66
N SER A 550 14.02 -20.31 22.92
CA SER A 550 15.04 -21.18 23.51
C SER A 550 14.56 -21.82 24.81
N ALA A 551 14.93 -23.09 24.99
CA ALA A 551 14.74 -23.80 26.26
C ALA A 551 15.85 -23.51 27.28
N THR A 552 16.97 -22.92 26.87
CA THR A 552 18.09 -22.64 27.77
C THR A 552 17.74 -21.46 28.69
N VAL A 553 17.76 -21.74 29.99
CA VAL A 553 17.61 -20.73 31.04
C VAL A 553 18.98 -20.30 31.52
N TYR A 554 19.17 -19.00 31.70
CA TYR A 554 20.39 -18.44 32.24
C TYR A 554 20.12 -17.71 33.55
N ILE A 555 21.06 -17.75 34.48
CA ILE A 555 21.08 -16.88 35.65
C ILE A 555 21.92 -15.64 35.33
N VAL A 556 21.37 -14.47 35.64
CA VAL A 556 22.06 -13.17 35.50
C VAL A 556 23.05 -13.01 36.65
N MET A 557 24.34 -12.89 36.34
CA MET A 557 25.38 -12.57 37.31
C MET A 557 25.82 -11.10 37.15
N SER A 558 26.78 -10.65 37.96
CA SER A 558 27.33 -9.29 37.87
C SER A 558 28.02 -9.00 36.52
N SER A 559 28.77 -9.96 35.96
CA SER A 559 29.59 -9.76 34.74
C SER A 559 29.24 -10.69 33.57
N GLN A 560 28.43 -11.72 33.78
CA GLN A 560 28.09 -12.74 32.79
C GLN A 560 26.74 -13.39 33.07
N ILE A 561 26.22 -14.13 32.10
CA ILE A 561 25.07 -15.02 32.29
C ILE A 561 25.56 -16.47 32.33
N LEU A 562 25.04 -17.27 33.25
CA LEU A 562 25.42 -18.69 33.39
C LEU A 562 24.25 -19.59 32.98
N PRO A 563 24.41 -20.52 32.03
CA PRO A 563 23.36 -21.46 31.67
C PRO A 563 23.05 -22.41 32.84
N VAL A 564 21.78 -22.76 33.01
CA VAL A 564 21.33 -23.70 34.03
C VAL A 564 21.20 -25.10 33.43
N GLY A 565 21.87 -26.09 34.03
CA GLY A 565 22.00 -27.43 33.45
C GLY A 565 20.75 -28.31 33.52
N SER A 566 19.79 -28.00 34.40
CA SER A 566 18.54 -28.77 34.54
C SER A 566 17.45 -27.97 35.25
N TRP A 567 16.19 -28.42 35.14
CA TRP A 567 15.09 -27.84 35.91
C TRP A 567 15.31 -27.97 37.43
N SER A 568 15.81 -29.12 37.89
CA SER A 568 16.14 -29.33 39.31
C SER A 568 17.23 -28.37 39.79
N ALA A 569 18.22 -28.07 38.95
CA ALA A 569 19.25 -27.07 39.27
C ALA A 569 18.64 -25.66 39.35
N LEU A 570 17.68 -25.31 38.49
CA LEU A 570 16.98 -24.03 38.55
C LEU A 570 16.14 -23.91 39.82
N VAL A 571 15.37 -24.95 40.15
CA VAL A 571 14.56 -25.03 41.38
C VAL A 571 15.45 -24.88 42.61
N ALA A 572 16.63 -25.52 42.61
CA ALA A 572 17.59 -25.40 43.70
C ALA A 572 18.22 -24.00 43.77
N LEU A 573 18.60 -23.41 42.63
CA LEU A 573 19.17 -22.07 42.54
C LEU A 573 18.20 -20.97 42.98
N GLN A 574 16.92 -21.10 42.64
CA GLN A 574 15.89 -20.13 43.01
C GLN A 574 15.13 -20.49 44.30
N ASN A 575 15.39 -21.67 44.87
CA ASN A 575 14.66 -22.25 46.00
C ASN A 575 13.13 -22.13 45.85
N SER A 576 12.61 -22.52 44.69
CA SER A 576 11.19 -22.43 44.35
C SER A 576 10.79 -23.56 43.42
N THR A 577 9.68 -24.24 43.72
CA THR A 577 9.08 -25.24 42.83
C THR A 577 8.46 -24.62 41.57
N SER A 578 8.27 -23.29 41.57
CA SER A 578 7.85 -22.50 40.41
C SER A 578 8.80 -21.32 40.20
N PRO A 579 10.00 -21.56 39.63
CA PRO A 579 10.98 -20.53 39.31
C PRO A 579 10.39 -19.42 38.43
N LYS A 580 10.65 -18.15 38.76
CA LYS A 580 10.28 -17.03 37.90
C LYS A 580 11.38 -16.82 36.85
N ILE A 581 11.01 -16.98 35.59
CA ILE A 581 11.91 -16.83 34.45
C ILE A 581 11.44 -15.66 33.59
N ALA A 582 12.25 -14.63 33.47
CA ALA A 582 11.98 -13.50 32.60
C ALA A 582 12.23 -13.89 31.13
N VAL A 583 11.21 -13.75 30.30
CA VAL A 583 11.34 -13.96 28.86
C VAL A 583 11.85 -12.67 28.23
N VAL A 584 13.02 -12.71 27.62
CA VAL A 584 13.69 -11.56 27.02
C VAL A 584 14.03 -11.82 25.54
N PRO A 585 14.24 -10.80 24.72
CA PRO A 585 14.68 -10.96 23.33
C PRO A 585 15.96 -11.80 23.18
N ALA A 586 15.98 -12.74 22.21
CA ALA A 586 17.14 -13.58 21.92
C ALA A 586 18.39 -12.76 21.55
N ALA A 587 18.20 -11.68 20.78
CA ALA A 587 19.26 -10.76 20.40
C ALA A 587 19.93 -10.10 21.62
N MET A 588 19.19 -9.91 22.72
CA MET A 588 19.77 -9.42 23.96
C MET A 588 20.66 -10.47 24.62
N ILE A 589 20.20 -11.71 24.75
CA ILE A 589 21.00 -12.82 25.31
C ILE A 589 22.27 -13.03 24.48
N SER A 590 22.20 -12.89 23.16
CA SER A 590 23.34 -13.08 22.27
C SER A 590 24.51 -12.13 22.61
N THR A 591 24.24 -10.90 23.04
CA THR A 591 25.27 -9.91 23.36
C THR A 591 25.83 -10.00 24.77
N LEU A 592 25.21 -10.77 25.67
CA LEU A 592 25.70 -10.91 27.04
C LEU A 592 26.87 -11.91 27.08
N PRO A 593 27.96 -11.60 27.82
CA PRO A 593 29.02 -12.56 28.14
C PRO A 593 28.43 -13.83 28.77
N LYS A 594 28.83 -14.99 28.28
CA LYS A 594 28.35 -16.29 28.75
C LYS A 594 29.47 -16.98 29.51
N GLY A 595 29.14 -17.49 30.70
CA GLY A 595 30.04 -18.34 31.48
C GLY A 595 29.63 -19.80 31.43
N PRO A 596 30.27 -20.66 32.24
CA PRO A 596 30.00 -22.08 32.30
C PRO A 596 28.68 -22.38 33.03
N VAL A 597 28.26 -23.65 33.04
CA VAL A 597 27.01 -24.08 33.70
C VAL A 597 27.03 -23.71 35.18
N ALA A 598 25.96 -23.06 35.64
CA ALA A 598 25.80 -22.59 37.02
C ALA A 598 26.00 -23.73 38.05
N LEU A 599 26.59 -23.37 39.20
CA LEU A 599 26.70 -24.26 40.36
C LEU A 599 25.44 -24.16 41.24
N THR A 600 25.18 -25.18 42.04
CA THR A 600 24.03 -25.23 42.93
C THR A 600 24.27 -24.41 44.20
N ALA A 601 23.38 -23.48 44.51
CA ALA A 601 23.42 -22.69 45.74
C ALA A 601 23.45 -23.58 46.99
N GLY A 602 24.21 -23.19 48.01
CA GLY A 602 24.31 -23.94 49.27
C GLY A 602 25.16 -25.21 49.21
N SER A 603 25.68 -25.59 48.03
CA SER A 603 26.56 -26.75 47.90
C SER A 603 28.01 -26.42 48.26
N LEU A 604 28.72 -27.40 48.83
CA LEU A 604 30.16 -27.34 49.01
C LEU A 604 30.83 -27.95 47.79
N VAL A 605 31.78 -27.24 47.19
CA VAL A 605 32.48 -27.66 45.97
C VAL A 605 33.98 -27.49 46.10
N ARG A 606 34.73 -28.35 45.41
CA ARG A 606 36.16 -28.17 45.17
C ARG A 606 36.56 -28.64 43.78
N THR A 607 37.75 -28.28 43.33
CA THR A 607 38.34 -28.85 42.12
C THR A 607 39.28 -30.00 42.48
N PRO A 608 39.61 -30.90 41.54
CA PRO A 608 40.64 -31.92 41.79
C PRO A 608 42.04 -31.33 42.03
N GLY A 609 42.31 -30.14 41.50
CA GLY A 609 43.63 -29.47 41.58
C GLY A 609 43.82 -28.56 42.80
N GLU A 610 42.77 -28.28 43.57
CA GLU A 610 42.83 -27.39 44.74
C GLU A 610 42.21 -28.07 45.98
N ALA A 611 42.90 -27.98 47.12
CA ALA A 611 42.42 -28.55 48.37
C ALA A 611 41.33 -27.70 49.04
N THR A 612 41.26 -26.40 48.73
CA THR A 612 40.27 -25.48 49.29
C THR A 612 38.87 -25.89 48.87
N ILE A 613 37.98 -26.03 49.84
CA ILE A 613 36.55 -26.22 49.59
C ILE A 613 35.86 -24.86 49.69
N TYR A 614 34.88 -24.66 48.82
CA TYR A 614 34.10 -23.44 48.77
C TYR A 614 32.62 -23.76 48.95
N LEU A 615 31.93 -22.97 49.77
CA LEU A 615 30.48 -22.88 49.75
C LEU A 615 30.05 -22.01 48.58
N VAL A 616 29.20 -22.55 47.69
CA VAL A 616 28.55 -21.79 46.63
C VAL A 616 27.49 -20.89 47.26
N ASN A 617 27.82 -19.62 47.44
CA ASN A 617 26.97 -18.63 48.08
C ASN A 617 26.04 -18.04 47.01
N GLY A 618 25.03 -18.85 46.70
CA GLY A 618 23.99 -18.70 45.68
C GLY A 618 24.53 -18.24 44.34
N VAL A 619 24.27 -16.98 43.99
CA VAL A 619 24.60 -16.38 42.68
C VAL A 619 25.58 -15.21 42.81
N THR A 620 26.09 -14.97 44.01
CA THR A 620 26.88 -13.76 44.31
C THR A 620 28.37 -14.04 44.30
N ASN A 621 28.81 -15.08 45.01
CA ASN A 621 30.21 -15.42 45.20
C ASN A 621 30.38 -16.88 45.65
N LYS A 622 31.63 -17.27 45.89
CA LYS A 622 32.01 -18.51 46.57
C LYS A 622 32.73 -18.17 47.87
N VAL A 623 32.36 -18.82 48.96
CA VAL A 623 32.93 -18.56 50.30
C VAL A 623 33.91 -19.68 50.64
N PRO A 624 35.21 -19.40 50.85
CA PRO A 624 36.15 -20.44 51.24
C PRO A 624 35.81 -21.00 52.62
N ILE A 625 35.99 -22.30 52.83
CA ILE A 625 35.84 -22.92 54.15
C ILE A 625 37.21 -23.33 54.69
N SER A 626 37.51 -22.94 55.93
CA SER A 626 38.75 -23.32 56.62
C SER A 626 38.59 -24.57 57.48
N ASN A 627 37.36 -24.92 57.86
CA ASN A 627 37.03 -26.09 58.66
C ASN A 627 35.57 -26.53 58.43
N PHE A 628 35.32 -27.83 58.30
CA PHE A 628 33.97 -28.39 58.13
C PHE A 628 33.06 -28.18 59.34
N VAL A 629 33.60 -27.86 60.53
CA VAL A 629 32.75 -27.57 61.70
C VAL A 629 31.79 -26.40 61.42
N TYR A 630 32.21 -25.39 60.66
CA TYR A 630 31.37 -24.23 60.34
C TYR A 630 30.20 -24.61 59.42
N THR A 631 30.42 -25.51 58.47
CA THR A 631 29.37 -25.96 57.55
C THR A 631 28.46 -27.00 58.20
N ASN A 632 29.04 -27.93 58.96
CA ASN A 632 28.29 -28.98 59.67
C ASN A 632 27.36 -28.39 60.73
N GLU A 633 27.82 -27.42 61.52
CA GLU A 633 26.98 -26.74 62.51
C GLU A 633 25.86 -25.93 61.84
N ALA A 634 26.00 -25.55 60.57
CA ALA A 634 24.96 -24.89 59.77
C ALA A 634 24.08 -25.87 58.96
N GLY A 635 24.28 -27.19 59.13
CA GLY A 635 23.51 -28.23 58.44
C GLY A 635 24.02 -28.62 57.04
N ILE A 636 25.14 -28.04 56.60
CA ILE A 636 25.73 -28.29 55.27
C ILE A 636 26.87 -29.31 55.38
N THR A 637 26.57 -30.57 55.11
CA THR A 637 27.46 -31.71 55.43
C THR A 637 28.05 -32.42 54.22
N SER A 638 27.57 -32.14 53.00
CA SER A 638 28.01 -32.81 51.76
C SER A 638 28.78 -31.88 50.83
N TRP A 639 29.78 -32.44 50.14
CA TRP A 639 30.56 -31.72 49.14
C TRP A 639 30.73 -32.54 47.85
N THR A 640 31.00 -31.87 46.73
CA THR A 640 31.20 -32.50 45.42
C THR A 640 32.35 -31.86 44.63
N TYR A 641 32.83 -32.55 43.59
CA TYR A 641 33.84 -31.99 42.67
C TYR A 641 33.21 -31.14 41.56
N THR A 642 33.92 -30.11 41.14
CA THR A 642 33.61 -29.29 39.97
C THR A 642 34.88 -28.96 39.16
N THR A 643 34.71 -28.33 38.01
CA THR A 643 35.80 -27.83 37.17
C THR A 643 36.30 -26.46 37.64
N GLN A 644 37.57 -26.13 37.39
CA GLN A 644 38.12 -24.81 37.71
C GLN A 644 37.35 -23.67 37.04
N GLU A 645 36.99 -23.81 35.76
CA GLU A 645 36.23 -22.82 35.01
C GLU A 645 34.90 -22.44 35.70
N ARG A 646 34.11 -23.45 36.12
CA ARG A 646 32.86 -23.25 36.89
C ARG A 646 33.08 -22.57 38.23
N LEU A 647 34.20 -22.86 38.89
CA LEU A 647 34.54 -22.26 40.17
C LEU A 647 34.97 -20.78 40.00
N ASP A 648 35.72 -20.47 38.95
CA ASP A 648 36.20 -19.12 38.63
C ASP A 648 35.08 -18.18 38.17
N ALA A 649 33.97 -18.72 37.69
CA ALA A 649 32.78 -17.95 37.33
C ALA A 649 32.13 -17.21 38.52
N TYR A 650 32.47 -17.57 39.76
CA TYR A 650 31.99 -16.97 41.00
C TYR A 650 33.13 -16.18 41.68
N PRO A 651 32.96 -14.88 41.97
CA PRO A 651 33.93 -14.12 42.76
C PRO A 651 34.20 -14.80 44.11
N THR A 652 35.41 -14.71 44.64
CA THR A 652 35.72 -15.27 45.98
C THR A 652 35.35 -14.25 47.06
N ALA A 653 34.66 -14.69 48.12
CA ALA A 653 34.35 -13.85 49.27
C ALA A 653 35.63 -13.42 50.01
N ALA A 654 35.60 -12.24 50.63
CA ALA A 654 36.78 -11.62 51.26
C ALA A 654 37.32 -12.40 52.48
N GLY A 655 36.56 -13.34 53.04
CA GLY A 655 37.00 -14.16 54.17
C GLY A 655 36.27 -15.51 54.21
N PRO A 656 36.78 -16.46 55.02
CA PRO A 656 36.20 -17.78 55.12
C PRO A 656 34.91 -17.77 55.92
N LEU A 657 34.10 -18.80 55.73
CA LEU A 657 32.92 -19.07 56.54
C LEU A 657 33.32 -19.27 58.02
N GLY A 658 32.55 -18.69 58.92
CA GLY A 658 32.65 -18.90 60.37
C GLY A 658 31.30 -19.27 60.97
N PHE A 659 31.21 -19.31 62.32
CA PHE A 659 29.96 -19.61 63.01
C PHE A 659 28.91 -18.49 62.90
N GLY A 660 29.31 -17.26 62.59
CA GLY A 660 28.41 -16.14 62.36
C GLY A 660 28.02 -16.05 60.89
N ILE A 661 26.72 -15.96 60.61
CA ILE A 661 26.14 -15.82 59.28
C ILE A 661 25.26 -14.58 59.26
N ALA A 662 25.49 -13.67 58.32
CA ALA A 662 24.60 -12.54 58.08
C ALA A 662 23.69 -12.84 56.89
N CYS A 663 22.38 -12.80 57.11
CA CYS A 663 21.34 -13.02 56.11
C CYS A 663 20.49 -11.76 55.98
N GLY A 664 20.86 -10.89 55.03
CA GLY A 664 20.27 -9.56 54.92
C GLY A 664 20.56 -8.73 56.17
N THR A 665 19.53 -8.37 56.94
CA THR A 665 19.66 -7.64 58.21
C THR A 665 19.70 -8.56 59.43
N GLU A 666 19.51 -9.87 59.26
CA GLU A 666 19.57 -10.83 60.37
C GLU A 666 20.98 -11.34 60.60
N ASN A 667 21.40 -11.33 61.86
CA ASN A 667 22.61 -12.00 62.31
C ASN A 667 22.22 -13.36 62.91
N LEU A 668 22.83 -14.42 62.40
CA LEU A 668 22.57 -15.80 62.78
C LEU A 668 23.86 -16.44 63.28
N VAL A 669 23.73 -17.41 64.18
CA VAL A 669 24.82 -18.31 64.57
C VAL A 669 24.49 -19.74 64.18
N SER A 670 25.44 -20.45 63.61
CA SER A 670 25.29 -21.86 63.24
C SER A 670 25.65 -22.76 64.43
N ALA A 671 24.72 -23.62 64.83
CA ALA A 671 24.92 -24.59 65.90
C ALA A 671 24.03 -25.82 65.71
N GLY A 672 24.55 -27.01 66.03
CA GLY A 672 23.73 -28.22 66.11
C GLY A 672 23.05 -28.64 64.80
N GLY A 673 23.56 -28.20 63.65
CA GLY A 673 23.00 -28.51 62.32
C GLY A 673 21.99 -27.49 61.80
N ALA A 674 21.73 -26.40 62.54
CA ALA A 674 20.80 -25.36 62.16
C ALA A 674 21.41 -23.96 62.38
N VAL A 675 20.72 -22.93 61.89
CA VAL A 675 21.05 -21.53 62.18
C VAL A 675 20.02 -20.91 63.10
N HIS A 676 20.52 -20.10 64.03
CA HIS A 676 19.78 -19.54 65.15
C HIS A 676 19.86 -18.02 65.12
N ARG A 677 18.72 -17.33 65.13
CA ARG A 677 18.67 -15.87 65.06
C ARG A 677 19.20 -15.26 66.35
N VAL A 678 20.17 -14.35 66.23
CA VAL A 678 20.69 -13.58 67.36
C VAL A 678 19.84 -12.31 67.49
N ASP A 679 19.08 -12.21 68.58
CA ASP A 679 18.36 -10.97 68.89
C ASP A 679 19.37 -9.81 69.03
N PRO A 680 19.08 -8.61 68.51
CA PRO A 680 19.97 -7.46 68.64
C PRO A 680 20.41 -7.15 70.07
N THR A 681 19.58 -7.46 71.08
CA THR A 681 19.93 -7.30 72.50
C THR A 681 21.01 -8.27 72.99
N LEU A 682 21.20 -9.40 72.30
CA LEU A 682 22.24 -10.40 72.57
C LEU A 682 23.49 -10.24 71.70
N ALA A 683 23.56 -9.22 70.84
CA ALA A 683 24.67 -9.06 69.90
C ALA A 683 26.05 -9.00 70.58
N SER A 684 26.16 -8.37 71.76
CA SER A 684 27.40 -8.31 72.55
C SER A 684 27.81 -9.65 73.15
N ALA A 685 26.87 -10.59 73.33
CA ALA A 685 27.15 -11.93 73.80
C ALA A 685 27.73 -12.83 72.69
N PHE A 686 27.53 -12.46 71.42
CA PHE A 686 28.01 -13.18 70.23
C PHE A 686 28.97 -12.32 69.38
N PRO A 687 30.18 -11.98 69.87
CA PRO A 687 31.19 -11.20 69.11
C PRO A 687 31.90 -12.05 68.04
N VAL A 688 31.15 -12.85 67.29
CA VAL A 688 31.67 -13.62 66.16
C VAL A 688 31.69 -12.78 64.89
N LYS A 689 32.57 -13.11 63.95
CA LYS A 689 32.54 -12.51 62.62
C LYS A 689 31.36 -13.08 61.84
N TYR A 690 30.49 -12.21 61.33
CA TYR A 690 29.37 -12.61 60.49
C TYR A 690 29.76 -12.60 59.01
N THR A 691 29.69 -13.78 58.40
CA THR A 691 29.91 -13.94 56.95
C THR A 691 28.60 -13.66 56.23
N ALA A 692 28.58 -12.66 55.34
CA ALA A 692 27.40 -12.34 54.56
C ALA A 692 27.13 -13.48 53.56
N LEU A 693 26.02 -14.17 53.77
CA LEU A 693 25.49 -15.12 52.82
C LEU A 693 24.39 -14.44 52.00
N ASP A 694 24.29 -14.85 50.75
CA ASP A 694 23.23 -14.35 49.89
C ASP A 694 21.87 -14.94 50.30
N GLU A 695 20.82 -14.26 49.87
CA GLU A 695 19.46 -14.62 50.26
C GLU A 695 19.10 -16.06 49.85
N PHE A 696 19.61 -16.53 48.70
CA PHE A 696 19.36 -17.90 48.22
C PHE A 696 19.96 -18.93 49.17
N THR A 697 21.22 -18.75 49.56
CA THR A 697 21.91 -19.64 50.50
C THR A 697 21.27 -19.58 51.87
N CYS A 698 20.95 -18.37 52.35
CA CYS A 698 20.28 -18.15 53.64
C CYS A 698 18.94 -18.87 53.78
N ARG A 699 18.15 -18.95 52.70
CA ARG A 699 16.85 -19.63 52.72
C ARG A 699 16.96 -21.16 52.72
N LEU A 700 18.13 -21.72 52.39
CA LEU A 700 18.38 -23.17 52.40
C LEU A 700 18.82 -23.69 53.78
N LEU A 701 19.19 -22.79 54.68
CA LEU A 701 19.65 -23.14 56.03
C LEU A 701 18.47 -23.55 56.90
N GLU A 702 18.60 -24.67 57.60
CA GLU A 702 17.60 -25.11 58.58
C GLU A 702 17.54 -24.12 59.74
N ARG A 703 16.35 -23.64 60.08
CA ARG A 703 16.14 -22.67 61.16
C ARG A 703 15.82 -23.40 62.46
N GLY A 704 16.65 -23.18 63.48
CA GLY A 704 16.40 -23.66 64.83
C GLY A 704 15.67 -22.64 65.70
N ILE A 705 15.68 -22.86 67.02
CA ILE A 705 15.23 -21.86 67.99
C ILE A 705 16.08 -20.58 67.93
N ASP A 706 15.56 -19.43 68.36
CA ASP A 706 16.37 -18.22 68.48
C ASP A 706 17.57 -18.46 69.42
N ALA A 707 18.70 -17.83 69.11
CA ALA A 707 19.91 -17.95 69.90
C ALA A 707 19.67 -17.40 71.31
N SER A 708 20.18 -18.12 72.30
CA SER A 708 20.01 -17.80 73.71
C SER A 708 21.32 -17.31 74.30
N ALA A 709 21.23 -16.50 75.36
CA ALA A 709 22.39 -16.20 76.20
C ALA A 709 22.93 -17.44 76.92
N PHE A 710 22.35 -18.63 76.75
CA PHE A 710 22.81 -19.86 77.36
C PHE A 710 23.21 -20.88 76.29
N ILE A 711 24.37 -21.51 76.46
CA ILE A 711 24.87 -22.56 75.59
C ILE A 711 25.15 -23.83 76.38
N ARG A 712 25.00 -25.00 75.75
CA ARG A 712 25.34 -26.31 76.31
C ARG A 712 26.28 -27.05 75.36
N THR A 713 27.42 -27.48 75.89
CA THR A 713 28.42 -28.24 75.15
C THR A 713 28.15 -29.76 75.22
N PRO A 714 28.77 -30.58 74.34
CA PRO A 714 28.47 -32.02 74.25
C PRO A 714 28.85 -32.82 75.51
N ASP A 715 29.78 -32.32 76.33
CA ASP A 715 30.14 -32.86 77.64
C ASP A 715 29.09 -32.60 78.74
N GLY A 716 28.02 -31.86 78.40
CA GLY A 716 26.93 -31.50 79.29
C GLY A 716 27.13 -30.18 80.05
N SER A 717 28.28 -29.52 79.91
CA SER A 717 28.55 -28.23 80.57
C SER A 717 27.63 -27.13 80.02
N ILE A 718 27.10 -26.29 80.92
CA ILE A 718 26.22 -25.15 80.56
C ILE A 718 26.95 -23.85 80.88
N TYR A 719 26.87 -22.89 79.97
CA TYR A 719 27.47 -21.56 80.13
C TYR A 719 26.44 -20.47 79.85
N GLN A 720 26.56 -19.35 80.57
CA GLN A 720 25.95 -18.09 80.17
C GLN A 720 26.93 -17.31 79.29
N LEU A 721 26.49 -16.83 78.14
CA LEU A 721 27.21 -15.89 77.29
C LEU A 721 26.91 -14.47 77.77
N LYS A 722 27.95 -13.74 78.16
CA LYS A 722 27.84 -12.35 78.61
C LYS A 722 29.10 -11.58 78.22
N ASP A 723 28.92 -10.43 77.58
CA ASP A 723 30.00 -9.53 77.16
C ASP A 723 31.14 -10.25 76.41
N GLY A 724 30.75 -11.19 75.53
CA GLY A 724 31.67 -11.98 74.72
C GLY A 724 32.38 -13.13 75.42
N GLN A 725 32.08 -13.41 76.70
CA GLN A 725 32.66 -14.51 77.47
C GLN A 725 31.64 -15.62 77.71
N LYS A 726 32.13 -16.85 77.92
CA LYS A 726 31.31 -17.96 78.45
C LYS A 726 31.56 -18.12 79.95
N LEU A 727 30.52 -17.95 80.75
CA LEU A 727 30.57 -18.02 82.21
C LEU A 727 30.01 -19.38 82.65
N PRO A 728 30.80 -20.26 83.29
CA PRO A 728 30.34 -21.59 83.66
C PRO A 728 29.17 -21.55 84.66
N ILE A 729 28.12 -22.34 84.41
CA ILE A 729 27.00 -22.56 85.32
C ILE A 729 27.19 -23.92 86.01
N THR A 730 27.35 -23.91 87.34
CA THR A 730 27.77 -25.10 88.09
C THR A 730 26.63 -26.00 88.56
N SER A 731 25.37 -25.62 88.38
CA SER A 731 24.21 -26.45 88.75
C SER A 731 22.95 -26.09 87.94
N MET A 732 22.04 -27.05 87.78
CA MET A 732 20.75 -26.82 87.13
C MET A 732 19.86 -25.82 87.88
N ALA A 733 20.00 -25.71 89.20
CA ALA A 733 19.30 -24.71 90.00
C ALA A 733 19.75 -23.29 89.63
N ARG A 734 21.07 -23.07 89.48
CA ARG A 734 21.62 -21.78 89.05
C ARG A 734 21.22 -21.45 87.61
N PHE A 735 21.16 -22.45 86.73
CA PHE A 735 20.64 -22.26 85.38
C PHE A 735 19.18 -21.79 85.40
N ALA A 736 18.30 -22.45 86.16
CA ALA A 736 16.89 -22.07 86.24
C ALA A 736 16.68 -20.65 86.79
N GLU A 737 17.51 -20.22 87.74
CA GLU A 737 17.52 -18.85 88.27
C GLU A 737 17.92 -17.83 87.20
N LEU A 738 19.01 -18.09 86.47
CA LEU A 738 19.57 -17.17 85.49
C LEU A 738 18.79 -17.12 84.19
N SER A 739 18.23 -18.24 83.74
CA SER A 739 17.58 -18.34 82.43
C SER A 739 16.15 -17.81 82.42
N GLY A 740 15.49 -17.74 83.58
CA GLY A 740 14.09 -17.34 83.66
C GLY A 740 13.17 -18.23 82.82
N GLY A 741 13.55 -19.50 82.61
CA GLY A 741 12.84 -20.44 81.73
C GLY A 741 13.31 -20.46 80.26
N SER A 742 14.28 -19.62 79.89
CA SER A 742 14.88 -19.63 78.54
C SER A 742 15.64 -20.93 78.29
N ALA A 743 15.53 -21.47 77.07
CA ALA A 743 16.30 -22.65 76.66
C ALA A 743 17.78 -22.32 76.47
N TRP A 744 18.66 -23.33 76.54
CA TRP A 744 20.03 -23.22 76.06
C TRP A 744 20.11 -23.63 74.58
N LEU A 745 21.09 -23.09 73.88
CA LEU A 745 21.49 -23.55 72.56
C LEU A 745 22.50 -24.69 72.70
N SER A 746 22.26 -25.83 72.07
CA SER A 746 23.24 -26.93 72.03
C SER A 746 24.30 -26.60 70.98
N VAL A 747 25.57 -26.58 71.37
CA VAL A 747 26.67 -26.11 70.52
C VAL A 747 27.84 -27.10 70.52
N SER A 748 28.64 -27.11 69.45
CA SER A 748 29.92 -27.84 69.45
C SER A 748 30.94 -27.24 70.43
N THR A 749 31.95 -28.04 70.78
CA THR A 749 33.11 -27.57 71.55
C THR A 749 33.86 -26.44 70.83
N ALA A 750 33.95 -26.50 69.49
CA ALA A 750 34.58 -25.48 68.65
C ALA A 750 33.80 -24.15 68.66
N PHE A 751 32.48 -24.21 68.69
CA PHE A 751 31.63 -23.04 68.87
C PHE A 751 31.85 -22.41 70.25
N ALA A 752 31.78 -23.21 71.31
CA ALA A 752 32.03 -22.71 72.67
C ALA A 752 33.46 -22.16 72.83
N ALA A 753 34.43 -22.64 72.05
CA ALA A 753 35.81 -22.15 72.07
C ALA A 753 35.97 -20.75 71.43
N GLN A 754 34.96 -20.23 70.72
CA GLN A 754 34.97 -18.85 70.24
C GLN A 754 34.92 -17.82 71.37
N PHE A 755 34.48 -18.23 72.57
CA PHE A 755 34.31 -17.36 73.72
C PHE A 755 35.34 -17.71 74.80
N PRO A 756 36.14 -16.75 75.29
CA PRO A 756 37.00 -16.98 76.45
C PRO A 756 36.16 -17.34 77.69
N THR A 757 36.69 -18.22 78.53
CA THR A 757 36.03 -18.61 79.77
C THR A 757 36.16 -17.49 80.80
N GLY A 758 35.01 -16.95 81.23
CA GLY A 758 34.91 -15.95 82.29
C GLY A 758 34.74 -16.57 83.68
N PRO A 759 34.50 -15.73 84.72
CA PRO A 759 34.11 -16.23 86.04
C PRO A 759 32.78 -17.01 85.98
N ARG A 760 32.47 -17.76 87.04
CA ARG A 760 31.17 -18.48 87.15
C ARG A 760 30.01 -17.48 87.14
N ALA A 761 28.90 -17.87 86.50
CA ALA A 761 27.73 -17.02 86.27
C ALA A 761 26.84 -16.84 87.51
#